data_AF-A0A0P7CY30-F1
#
_entry.id   AF-A0A0P7CY30-F1
#
_cell.length_a   1.000
_cell.length_b   1.000
_cell.length_c   1.000
_cell.angle_alpha   90.00
_cell.angle_beta   90.00
_cell.angle_gamma   90.00
#
_symmetry.space_group_name_H-M   'P 1'
#
loop_
_entity.id
_entity.type
_entity.pdbx_description
1 polymer ?
#
loop_
_entity_poly.entity_id
_entity_poly.type
_entity_poly.pdbx_seq_one_letter_code
_entity_poly.pdbx_strand_id
1 'polypeptide(L)'
;MNLLPLRRWGFQTLLRVSAIAGLTSLPLTGWASAWQVSVDEQNGLPLVTRGGGPVMKAKFDFWAANWSWTGFSTTFKVVGPGHYTLLGKNKELDFDLAADIRKEQAQTLGWAFDLEAHSRQAGVMGGGMVFEFDPGQIAGGMGAPQLLPGNRGWSWGKADQGRRIEMRFDPPLAKVYFERGNPSELRAFIYSDPINAGRQQIKAVLNITGDIDLGPTPSERFGLADPAGWPDDQLDWRTSPVDLSFLNAPEKPAGKHGFVKAVGEQLMFENNTPVRFWGTNLSAYSLFKSPDEEIRQQAKRLSALGFNLVRLHHHDSPWVSPNVFGDGTLVRDTQQLSAESLRKLDLWIKALKDEGIYIWLDLHVQRALTANDNIDDFKELAKGESQVDLKGYAYVNRSIQQAMKRFAEQYLTHVNEYTGLAYKDDPAIAAVLLTNENDLTQHYGNALMPNKDVPRHSERYMEAAKAFAKQYDLPTDLTWRAWEHGPSKLFLNDLEQRFNTDMITHLRGLGVKVPIATTSTWGGNGLSALPALTTGDVIDAHGYGANGQLEKNPLTSDGVIDWLAAAQVVGKPLTVTEWNAEPFPLPDRHSLPLYVAGTAAHQGWDAMMQYAYSQQAFNPGWRTADNWHAYNDPAMIATLPAAALLYRRADVKPATTRYVFAPTPATLYNQEITPRNSPLLRTAMEKGQLQIALPQTPELPWLKPAAIPAGAQVLQDPEQSLLPADATEAVSDTGELKRNWQQGIYTIDTPLTQAATGWLGGRLISLGAIQVQARTPYASVVVQSLDGNPLGQSRELLLSLGTRAVPKADGKTPFNVEPLAGTLSIKAPAGLKLFARDAQAQLKPLPMAYQDGRYSITFDGKYMSNWLFLK
;
A
#
# COMPACT_ATOMS: atom_id res chain seq x y z
N MET A 1 -36.39 -55.17 33.70
CA MET A 1 -35.78 -56.51 33.58
C MET A 1 -34.35 -56.27 33.14
N ASN A 2 -33.34 -56.44 33.98
CA ASN A 2 -32.82 -57.68 34.60
C ASN A 2 -32.03 -58.51 33.57
N LEU A 3 -30.79 -58.96 33.82
CA LEU A 3 -29.89 -58.71 34.96
C LEU A 3 -28.42 -59.01 34.57
N LEU A 4 -27.48 -58.46 35.35
CA LEU A 4 -26.03 -58.74 35.42
C LEU A 4 -25.76 -60.04 36.26
N PRO A 5 -24.51 -60.52 36.56
CA PRO A 5 -23.13 -60.26 36.04
C PRO A 5 -22.17 -61.52 36.03
N LEU A 6 -20.84 -61.30 35.98
CA LEU A 6 -19.69 -62.16 36.47
C LEU A 6 -19.28 -63.37 35.60
N ARG A 7 -18.02 -63.91 35.62
CA ARG A 7 -16.73 -63.69 36.35
C ARG A 7 -15.56 -63.96 35.36
N ARG A 8 -14.44 -63.21 35.33
CA ARG A 8 -13.15 -63.36 36.09
C ARG A 8 -12.54 -64.79 36.13
N TRP A 9 -11.21 -65.01 36.01
CA TRP A 9 -10.01 -64.17 35.78
C TRP A 9 -8.78 -65.06 35.42
N GLY A 10 -7.69 -64.50 34.86
CA GLY A 10 -6.43 -65.25 34.65
C GLY A 10 -5.25 -64.41 34.11
N PHE A 11 -4.20 -64.28 34.92
CA PHE A 11 -2.86 -63.73 34.63
C PHE A 11 -2.16 -64.47 33.44
N GLN A 12 -1.12 -63.98 32.74
CA GLN A 12 -0.09 -62.93 32.94
C GLN A 12 0.53 -62.58 31.52
N THR A 13 1.44 -61.64 31.18
CA THR A 13 2.32 -60.64 31.86
C THR A 13 2.66 -59.46 30.90
N LEU A 14 3.21 -58.35 31.42
CA LEU A 14 4.11 -57.34 30.79
C LEU A 14 4.13 -57.15 29.25
N LEU A 15 3.61 -56.00 28.77
CA LEU A 15 4.35 -55.07 27.89
C LEU A 15 3.68 -53.69 27.79
N ARG A 16 4.43 -52.70 27.31
CA ARG A 16 4.15 -51.25 27.37
C ARG A 16 2.83 -50.83 26.69
N VAL A 17 1.93 -50.19 27.46
CA VAL A 17 0.93 -49.23 26.94
C VAL A 17 0.84 -48.05 27.89
N SER A 18 1.17 -46.84 27.40
CA SER A 18 0.98 -45.58 28.12
C SER A 18 0.38 -44.54 27.16
N ALA A 19 -0.64 -43.81 27.63
CA ALA A 19 -1.18 -42.60 27.03
C ALA A 19 -1.66 -42.66 25.55
N ILE A 20 -2.77 -43.38 25.29
CA ILE A 20 -3.77 -42.92 24.32
C ILE A 20 -4.93 -42.29 25.11
N ALA A 21 -4.72 -41.05 25.56
CA ALA A 21 -5.72 -40.23 26.27
C ALA A 21 -5.26 -38.75 26.25
N GLY A 22 -5.34 -38.09 25.09
CA GLY A 22 -4.78 -36.74 24.90
C GLY A 22 -5.17 -36.04 23.60
N LEU A 23 -6.30 -36.42 22.99
CA LEU A 23 -6.83 -35.80 21.76
C LEU A 23 -8.30 -35.41 21.98
N THR A 24 -8.50 -34.47 22.90
CA THR A 24 -9.77 -33.79 23.16
C THR A 24 -9.52 -32.30 23.07
N SER A 25 -10.16 -31.64 22.10
CA SER A 25 -10.19 -30.18 21.92
C SER A 25 -8.84 -29.46 22.14
N LEU A 26 -8.05 -29.33 21.07
CA LEU A 26 -7.52 -27.98 20.79
C LEU A 26 -8.73 -27.03 20.81
N PRO A 27 -8.70 -25.91 21.54
CA PRO A 27 -9.81 -24.97 21.47
C PRO A 27 -9.90 -24.45 20.04
N LEU A 28 -11.12 -24.27 19.54
CA LEU A 28 -11.37 -23.22 18.57
C LEU A 28 -11.17 -21.90 19.31
N THR A 29 -9.91 -21.50 19.50
CA THR A 29 -9.54 -20.11 19.79
C THR A 29 -10.01 -19.32 18.58
N GLY A 30 -11.18 -18.68 18.59
CA GLY A 30 -11.81 -18.04 19.74
C GLY A 30 -11.64 -16.55 19.51
N TRP A 31 -12.73 -15.80 19.61
CA TRP A 31 -12.87 -14.44 19.10
C TRP A 31 -11.65 -13.59 19.46
N ALA A 32 -10.74 -13.41 18.48
CA ALA A 32 -9.55 -12.59 18.67
C ALA A 32 -10.04 -11.19 19.05
N SER A 33 -9.54 -10.63 20.16
CA SER A 33 -10.11 -9.39 20.65
C SER A 33 -10.00 -8.29 19.59
N ALA A 34 -11.04 -7.44 19.56
CA ALA A 34 -10.98 -6.19 18.83
C ALA A 34 -9.85 -5.28 19.32
N TRP A 35 -9.28 -5.48 20.51
CA TRP A 35 -8.14 -4.74 21.06
C TRP A 35 -6.96 -5.67 21.38
N GLN A 36 -5.79 -5.36 20.81
CA GLN A 36 -4.59 -6.18 20.98
C GLN A 36 -3.36 -5.31 21.23
N VAL A 37 -2.50 -5.73 22.15
CA VAL A 37 -1.13 -5.19 22.32
C VAL A 37 -0.13 -6.26 21.91
N SER A 38 0.83 -5.89 21.08
CA SER A 38 1.97 -6.73 20.67
C SER A 38 3.28 -5.95 20.80
N VAL A 39 4.40 -6.60 20.49
CA VAL A 39 5.70 -5.94 20.29
C VAL A 39 5.87 -5.67 18.79
N ASP A 40 6.24 -4.44 18.43
CA ASP A 40 6.56 -4.08 17.05
C ASP A 40 7.96 -4.62 16.69
N GLU A 41 8.06 -5.40 15.62
CA GLU A 41 9.34 -5.98 15.17
C GLU A 41 10.28 -4.94 14.54
N GLN A 42 9.79 -3.74 14.21
CA GLN A 42 10.63 -2.68 13.66
C GLN A 42 11.54 -2.04 14.72
N ASN A 43 11.08 -1.97 15.97
CA ASN A 43 11.76 -1.19 17.02
C ASN A 43 11.68 -1.79 18.44
N GLY A 44 10.99 -2.91 18.64
CA GLY A 44 10.88 -3.61 19.92
C GLY A 44 9.98 -2.95 20.97
N LEU A 45 9.20 -1.92 20.62
CA LEU A 45 8.30 -1.21 21.54
C LEU A 45 6.84 -1.70 21.43
N PRO A 46 5.93 -1.27 22.35
CA PRO A 46 4.53 -1.67 22.28
C PRO A 46 3.80 -1.09 21.06
N LEU A 47 3.08 -1.96 20.35
CA LEU A 47 2.07 -1.59 19.35
C LEU A 47 0.68 -1.91 19.92
N VAL A 48 -0.27 -0.98 19.84
CA VAL A 48 -1.69 -1.23 20.16
C VAL A 48 -2.50 -1.16 18.87
N THR A 49 -3.29 -2.20 18.61
CA THR A 49 -4.22 -2.23 17.47
C THR A 49 -5.68 -2.36 17.92
N ARG A 50 -6.57 -1.77 17.11
CA ARG A 50 -8.02 -1.99 17.17
C ARG A 50 -8.49 -2.58 15.84
N GLY A 51 -9.01 -3.81 15.84
CA GLY A 51 -9.49 -4.49 14.63
C GLY A 51 -8.44 -4.58 13.51
N GLY A 52 -7.17 -4.79 13.88
CA GLY A 52 -6.02 -4.80 12.96
C GLY A 52 -5.44 -3.43 12.61
N GLY A 53 -6.10 -2.31 12.95
CA GLY A 53 -5.62 -0.94 12.72
C GLY A 53 -4.76 -0.42 13.87
N PRO A 54 -3.62 0.25 13.63
CA PRO A 54 -2.81 0.82 14.72
C PRO A 54 -3.52 2.02 15.36
N VAL A 55 -3.72 1.94 16.68
CA VAL A 55 -4.37 2.99 17.51
C VAL A 55 -3.46 3.56 18.61
N MET A 56 -2.33 2.90 18.90
CA MET A 56 -1.16 3.54 19.47
C MET A 56 0.09 2.92 18.85
N LYS A 57 1.01 3.76 18.37
CA LYS A 57 2.34 3.36 17.91
C LYS A 57 3.41 3.90 18.85
N ALA A 58 4.46 3.11 19.07
CA ALA A 58 5.65 3.55 19.79
C ALA A 58 6.87 3.57 18.86
N LYS A 59 7.79 4.52 19.07
CA LYS A 59 9.06 4.66 18.34
C LYS A 59 10.15 5.18 19.28
N PHE A 60 11.40 5.07 18.85
CA PHE A 60 12.53 5.74 19.48
C PHE A 60 12.86 7.03 18.72
N ASP A 61 12.89 8.16 19.42
CA ASP A 61 13.43 9.42 18.89
C ASP A 61 14.45 10.01 19.87
N PHE A 62 15.52 10.56 19.31
CA PHE A 62 16.60 11.21 20.04
C PHE A 62 17.01 12.49 19.34
N TRP A 63 17.48 13.47 20.12
CA TRP A 63 17.77 14.82 19.63
C TRP A 63 19.04 15.40 20.25
N ALA A 64 19.93 15.91 19.39
CA ALA A 64 21.09 16.71 19.76
C ALA A 64 20.66 18.17 20.05
N ALA A 65 21.57 19.13 19.84
CA ALA A 65 21.25 20.55 20.00
C ALA A 65 20.14 21.01 19.03
N ASN A 66 19.41 22.06 19.43
CA ASN A 66 18.39 22.73 18.61
C ASN A 66 17.28 21.82 18.04
N TRP A 67 17.00 20.68 18.69
CA TRP A 67 16.10 19.63 18.19
C TRP A 67 16.53 18.97 16.86
N SER A 68 17.83 18.97 16.53
CA SER A 68 18.37 18.13 15.46
C SER A 68 18.11 16.66 15.80
N TRP A 69 17.35 15.95 14.96
CA TRP A 69 17.02 14.53 15.15
C TRP A 69 18.24 13.66 14.87
N THR A 70 18.52 12.71 15.76
CA THR A 70 19.70 11.84 15.68
C THR A 70 19.29 10.41 15.39
N GLY A 71 19.80 9.86 14.29
CA GLY A 71 19.34 8.57 13.76
C GLY A 71 19.59 7.40 14.71
N PHE A 72 18.54 6.62 14.98
CA PHE A 72 18.57 5.45 15.85
C PHE A 72 18.20 4.18 15.07
N SER A 73 19.22 3.40 14.68
CA SER A 73 19.04 2.14 13.95
C SER A 73 18.85 0.97 14.91
N THR A 74 17.83 0.15 14.69
CA THR A 74 17.49 -1.01 15.54
C THR A 74 17.60 -2.34 14.80
N THR A 75 17.92 -3.40 15.54
CA THR A 75 17.92 -4.80 15.11
C THR A 75 17.10 -5.60 16.12
N PHE A 76 15.90 -6.01 15.73
CA PHE A 76 15.01 -6.86 16.54
C PHE A 76 15.24 -8.35 16.22
N LYS A 77 14.94 -9.23 17.19
CA LYS A 77 14.94 -10.67 17.02
C LYS A 77 13.93 -11.34 17.96
N VAL A 78 13.08 -12.21 17.40
CA VAL A 78 12.34 -13.20 18.20
C VAL A 78 13.30 -14.31 18.63
N VAL A 79 13.40 -14.56 19.94
CA VAL A 79 14.18 -15.67 20.53
C VAL A 79 13.31 -16.91 20.68
N GLY A 80 12.04 -16.72 21.01
CA GLY A 80 11.00 -17.75 21.05
C GLY A 80 9.64 -17.12 21.41
N PRO A 81 8.56 -17.93 21.53
CA PRO A 81 7.23 -17.44 21.84
C PRO A 81 7.20 -16.59 23.13
N GLY A 82 6.90 -15.30 23.00
CA GLY A 82 6.89 -14.34 24.11
C GLY A 82 8.27 -13.91 24.63
N HIS A 83 9.37 -14.18 23.91
CA HIS A 83 10.72 -13.73 24.28
C HIS A 83 11.47 -13.16 23.08
N TYR A 84 11.90 -11.91 23.20
CA TYR A 84 12.52 -11.13 22.14
C TYR A 84 13.75 -10.38 22.65
N THR A 85 14.63 -10.00 21.73
CA THR A 85 15.76 -9.11 22.02
C THR A 85 15.84 -8.00 20.99
N LEU A 86 16.18 -6.80 21.46
CA LEU A 86 16.47 -5.63 20.63
C LEU A 86 17.92 -5.21 20.84
N LEU A 87 18.59 -4.81 19.76
CA LEU A 87 19.79 -3.98 19.78
C LEU A 87 19.49 -2.65 19.08
N GLY A 88 20.10 -1.56 19.53
CA GLY A 88 19.97 -0.25 18.91
C GLY A 88 21.22 0.59 19.11
N LYS A 89 21.50 1.51 18.18
CA LYS A 89 22.69 2.39 18.25
C LYS A 89 22.34 3.82 17.84
N ASN A 90 22.83 4.79 18.61
CA ASN A 90 22.91 6.18 18.21
C ASN A 90 24.39 6.56 18.02
N LYS A 91 24.79 6.94 16.80
CA LYS A 91 26.19 7.31 16.50
C LYS A 91 26.52 8.75 16.86
N GLU A 92 25.54 9.63 16.90
CA GLU A 92 25.74 11.08 17.12
C GLU A 92 25.72 11.42 18.60
N LEU A 93 24.85 10.75 19.37
CA LEU A 93 24.82 10.81 20.83
C LEU A 93 25.70 9.74 21.51
N ASP A 94 26.46 8.98 20.70
CA ASP A 94 27.48 8.01 21.10
C ASP A 94 27.07 7.04 22.21
N PHE A 95 25.96 6.32 21.99
CA PHE A 95 25.50 5.27 22.89
C PHE A 95 24.96 4.04 22.13
N ASP A 96 25.04 2.88 22.79
CA ASP A 96 24.36 1.65 22.38
C ASP A 96 23.23 1.31 23.37
N LEU A 97 22.22 0.59 22.88
CA LEU A 97 21.09 0.08 23.64
C LEU A 97 20.93 -1.41 23.36
N ALA A 98 20.74 -2.20 24.41
CA ALA A 98 20.18 -3.55 24.33
C ALA A 98 18.85 -3.62 25.10
N ALA A 99 17.96 -4.51 24.69
CA ALA A 99 16.77 -4.87 25.47
C ALA A 99 16.51 -6.38 25.42
N ASP A 100 16.21 -6.96 26.58
CA ASP A 100 15.60 -8.28 26.71
C ASP A 100 14.11 -8.09 27.04
N ILE A 101 13.22 -8.69 26.25
CA ILE A 101 11.79 -8.35 26.22
C ILE A 101 10.97 -9.64 26.40
N ARG A 102 10.06 -9.68 27.39
CA ARG A 102 9.35 -10.90 27.79
C ARG A 102 7.86 -10.70 28.00
N LYS A 103 7.07 -11.70 27.62
CA LYS A 103 5.70 -11.91 28.12
C LYS A 103 5.78 -12.57 29.50
N GLU A 104 5.99 -11.73 30.51
CA GLU A 104 6.11 -12.13 31.93
C GLU A 104 4.85 -12.88 32.41
N GLN A 105 3.66 -12.45 31.97
CA GLN A 105 2.36 -13.05 32.28
C GLN A 105 1.37 -12.88 31.11
N ALA A 106 0.17 -13.49 31.22
CA ALA A 106 -0.87 -13.40 30.18
C ALA A 106 -1.26 -11.95 29.81
N GLN A 107 -1.16 -11.01 30.75
CA GLN A 107 -1.50 -9.59 30.63
C GLN A 107 -0.32 -8.64 30.94
N THR A 108 0.92 -9.14 30.97
CA THR A 108 2.12 -8.33 31.30
C THR A 108 3.25 -8.57 30.30
N LEU A 109 3.73 -7.49 29.68
CA LEU A 109 5.01 -7.43 28.97
C LEU A 109 6.05 -6.70 29.84
N GLY A 110 7.29 -7.18 29.82
CA GLY A 110 8.44 -6.55 30.46
C GLY A 110 9.58 -6.30 29.47
N TRP A 111 10.30 -5.20 29.66
CA TRP A 111 11.55 -4.88 28.97
C TRP A 111 12.62 -4.64 30.03
N ALA A 112 13.79 -5.25 29.87
CA ALA A 112 15.00 -4.89 30.57
C ALA A 112 15.91 -4.16 29.58
N PHE A 113 15.85 -2.82 29.57
CA PHE A 113 16.72 -1.97 28.77
C PHE A 113 18.07 -1.79 29.47
N ASP A 114 19.13 -1.79 28.67
CA ASP A 114 20.52 -1.67 29.09
C ASP A 114 21.20 -0.71 28.09
N LEU A 115 21.49 0.51 28.52
CA LEU A 115 22.09 1.56 27.69
C LEU A 115 23.53 1.80 28.15
N GLU A 116 24.46 1.91 27.21
CA GLU A 116 25.86 2.24 27.46
C GLU A 116 26.22 3.48 26.64
N ALA A 117 26.45 4.61 27.31
CA ALA A 117 26.95 5.83 26.69
C ALA A 117 28.48 5.83 26.72
N HIS A 118 29.14 5.87 25.56
CA HIS A 118 30.59 5.73 25.48
C HIS A 118 31.33 7.03 25.80
N SER A 119 30.67 8.17 25.63
CA SER A 119 31.20 9.50 25.92
C SER A 119 30.16 10.43 26.55
N ARG A 120 30.60 11.58 27.08
CA ARG A 120 29.72 12.60 27.65
C ARG A 120 29.28 13.59 26.57
N GLN A 121 28.00 13.61 26.24
CA GLN A 121 27.38 14.55 25.31
C GLN A 121 26.64 15.66 26.06
N ALA A 122 26.73 16.90 25.58
CA ALA A 122 26.17 18.08 26.24
C ALA A 122 25.61 19.09 25.23
N GLY A 123 24.64 19.90 25.66
CA GLY A 123 23.78 20.70 24.78
C GLY A 123 22.71 19.88 24.06
N VAL A 124 22.43 18.65 24.53
CA VAL A 124 21.52 17.70 23.87
C VAL A 124 20.08 17.92 24.35
N MET A 125 19.09 17.89 23.45
CA MET A 125 17.69 17.97 23.90
C MET A 125 17.24 16.71 24.66
N GLY A 126 17.89 15.57 24.41
CA GLY A 126 17.63 14.28 25.06
C GLY A 126 16.92 13.30 24.13
N GLY A 127 16.25 12.30 24.69
CA GLY A 127 15.46 11.36 23.89
C GLY A 127 15.10 10.07 24.61
N GLY A 128 14.37 9.21 23.93
CA GLY A 128 13.84 7.95 24.46
C GLY A 128 12.68 7.44 23.61
N MET A 129 11.60 7.02 24.26
CA MET A 129 10.40 6.52 23.59
C MET A 129 9.41 7.66 23.33
N VAL A 130 8.81 7.67 22.14
CA VAL A 130 7.65 8.49 21.79
C VAL A 130 6.47 7.56 21.52
N PHE A 131 5.30 7.92 22.05
CA PHE A 131 4.06 7.17 21.89
C PHE A 131 3.01 8.07 21.22
N GLU A 132 2.57 7.66 20.04
CA GLU A 132 1.58 8.34 19.19
C GLU A 132 0.23 7.63 19.34
N PHE A 133 -0.79 8.32 19.85
CA PHE A 133 -2.12 7.79 20.12
C PHE A 133 -3.15 8.32 19.11
N ASP A 134 -4.04 7.45 18.63
CA ASP A 134 -5.10 7.83 17.69
C ASP A 134 -6.11 8.82 18.33
N PRO A 135 -6.29 10.04 17.78
CA PRO A 135 -7.17 11.05 18.35
C PRO A 135 -8.65 10.62 18.44
N GLY A 136 -9.11 9.76 17.53
CA GLY A 136 -10.47 9.20 17.58
C GLY A 136 -10.67 8.29 18.80
N GLN A 137 -9.67 7.50 19.17
CA GLN A 137 -9.73 6.69 20.40
C GLN A 137 -9.62 7.56 21.66
N ILE A 138 -8.89 8.68 21.61
CA ILE A 138 -8.82 9.68 22.69
C ILE A 138 -10.17 10.37 22.93
N ALA A 139 -10.86 10.79 21.86
CA ALA A 139 -12.19 11.37 21.97
C ALA A 139 -13.25 10.34 22.41
N GLY A 140 -13.08 9.08 22.00
CA GLY A 140 -13.99 7.98 22.30
C GLY A 140 -13.77 7.26 23.63
N GLY A 141 -13.90 5.93 23.58
CA GLY A 141 -13.93 5.07 24.76
C GLY A 141 -12.69 5.17 25.66
N MET A 142 -11.48 5.18 25.08
CA MET A 142 -10.24 5.16 25.85
C MET A 142 -9.98 6.46 26.64
N GLY A 143 -10.46 7.60 26.14
CA GLY A 143 -10.10 8.90 26.72
C GLY A 143 -8.65 9.31 26.45
N ALA A 144 -8.26 10.47 26.93
CA ALA A 144 -6.86 10.90 26.90
C ALA A 144 -5.98 10.01 27.80
N PRO A 145 -4.74 9.67 27.38
CA PRO A 145 -3.76 9.08 28.27
C PRO A 145 -3.41 10.00 29.45
N GLN A 146 -2.85 9.42 30.51
CA GLN A 146 -2.52 10.09 31.78
C GLN A 146 -1.09 9.74 32.21
N LEU A 147 -0.34 10.76 32.66
CA LEU A 147 1.01 10.60 33.18
C LEU A 147 0.99 10.00 34.60
N LEU A 148 1.90 9.06 34.90
CA LEU A 148 2.09 8.54 36.25
C LEU A 148 3.04 9.46 37.05
N PRO A 149 2.80 9.67 38.37
CA PRO A 149 3.60 10.58 39.18
C PRO A 149 5.11 10.32 39.14
N GLY A 150 5.90 11.41 39.13
CA GLY A 150 7.36 11.36 39.27
C GLY A 150 8.10 10.67 38.12
N ASN A 151 7.70 10.91 36.86
CA ASN A 151 8.29 10.33 35.64
C ASN A 151 8.30 8.79 35.59
N ARG A 152 7.41 8.13 36.34
CA ARG A 152 7.34 6.66 36.42
C ARG A 152 6.52 5.98 35.31
N GLY A 153 6.05 6.74 34.31
CA GLY A 153 5.41 6.21 33.11
C GLY A 153 4.05 6.82 32.81
N TRP A 154 3.15 6.04 32.21
CA TRP A 154 1.85 6.50 31.73
C TRP A 154 0.78 5.42 31.75
N SER A 155 -0.48 5.82 31.60
CA SER A 155 -1.62 4.91 31.43
C SER A 155 -2.63 5.45 30.42
N TRP A 156 -3.39 4.56 29.79
CA TRP A 156 -4.42 4.88 28.79
C TRP A 156 -5.62 3.93 28.95
N GLY A 157 -6.82 4.39 28.61
CA GLY A 157 -8.05 3.67 28.93
C GLY A 157 -8.57 3.94 30.35
N LYS A 158 -9.87 3.72 30.54
CA LYS A 158 -10.61 4.11 31.75
C LYS A 158 -10.96 2.86 32.58
N ALA A 159 -10.61 2.86 33.87
CA ALA A 159 -10.67 1.67 34.72
C ALA A 159 -12.10 1.21 35.05
N ASP A 160 -13.07 2.12 35.00
CA ASP A 160 -14.52 1.85 35.09
C ASP A 160 -15.05 1.06 33.89
N GLN A 161 -14.46 1.25 32.70
CA GLN A 161 -14.75 0.48 31.49
C GLN A 161 -13.93 -0.82 31.40
N GLY A 162 -13.16 -1.17 32.44
CA GLY A 162 -12.28 -2.34 32.52
C GLY A 162 -11.03 -2.28 31.64
N ARG A 163 -11.09 -1.59 30.49
CA ARG A 163 -10.00 -1.47 29.51
C ARG A 163 -8.94 -0.46 29.97
N ARG A 164 -7.75 -0.94 30.32
CA ARG A 164 -6.59 -0.11 30.67
C ARG A 164 -5.30 -0.69 30.08
N ILE A 165 -4.42 0.20 29.64
CA ILE A 165 -3.02 -0.07 29.32
C ILE A 165 -2.19 0.80 30.27
N GLU A 166 -1.19 0.25 30.94
CA GLU A 166 -0.34 1.00 31.88
C GLU A 166 1.12 0.59 31.75
N MET A 167 1.96 1.53 31.32
CA MET A 167 3.40 1.33 31.17
C MET A 167 4.16 2.06 32.28
N ARG A 168 4.93 1.30 33.06
CA ARG A 168 5.74 1.79 34.19
C ARG A 168 7.23 1.66 33.91
N PHE A 169 8.02 2.56 34.49
CA PHE A 169 9.49 2.56 34.44
C PHE A 169 10.10 2.57 35.85
N ASP A 170 11.15 1.78 36.05
CA ASP A 170 12.04 1.83 37.21
C ASP A 170 13.52 1.65 36.79
N PRO A 171 14.44 2.56 37.16
CA PRO A 171 14.21 3.83 37.85
C PRO A 171 13.32 4.80 37.05
N PRO A 172 12.85 5.91 37.65
CA PRO A 172 12.14 6.97 36.93
C PRO A 172 12.92 7.48 35.71
N LEU A 173 12.19 7.82 34.65
CA LEU A 173 12.79 8.41 33.45
C LEU A 173 13.18 9.87 33.67
N ALA A 174 14.06 10.41 32.82
CA ALA A 174 14.52 11.79 32.91
C ALA A 174 13.36 12.79 32.75
N LYS A 175 12.43 12.53 31.81
CA LYS A 175 11.16 13.27 31.64
C LYS A 175 10.06 12.35 31.11
N VAL A 176 8.83 12.49 31.59
CA VAL A 176 7.64 11.93 30.91
C VAL A 176 6.57 13.02 30.79
N TYR A 177 6.19 13.38 29.56
CA TYR A 177 5.34 14.55 29.28
C TYR A 177 4.58 14.41 27.95
N PHE A 178 3.57 15.24 27.74
CA PHE A 178 2.88 15.40 26.44
C PHE A 178 3.54 16.50 25.62
N GLU A 179 3.86 16.25 24.35
CA GLU A 179 4.49 17.27 23.49
C GLU A 179 3.56 18.48 23.34
N ARG A 180 3.99 19.63 23.84
CA ARG A 180 3.20 20.88 23.91
C ARG A 180 1.83 20.73 24.60
N GLY A 181 1.65 19.69 25.41
CA GLY A 181 0.37 19.34 26.04
C GLY A 181 -0.60 18.56 25.14
N ASN A 182 -0.21 18.14 23.94
CA ASN A 182 -1.02 17.28 23.06
C ASN A 182 -1.14 15.86 23.64
N PRO A 183 -2.33 15.39 24.07
CA PRO A 183 -2.49 14.04 24.61
C PRO A 183 -2.25 12.94 23.56
N SER A 184 -2.19 13.29 22.27
CA SER A 184 -1.94 12.38 21.16
C SER A 184 -0.45 12.03 20.99
N GLU A 185 0.47 12.77 21.62
CA GLU A 185 1.92 12.52 21.53
C GLU A 185 2.56 12.60 22.92
N LEU A 186 2.94 11.43 23.47
CA LEU A 186 3.64 11.31 24.75
C LEU A 186 5.12 11.03 24.55
N ARG A 187 5.96 11.79 25.25
CA ARG A 187 7.42 11.70 25.23
C ARG A 187 7.95 11.17 26.56
N ALA A 188 8.64 10.03 26.52
CA ALA A 188 9.20 9.32 27.66
C ALA A 188 10.74 9.24 27.50
N PHE A 189 11.42 10.29 27.93
CA PHE A 189 12.84 10.50 27.71
C PHE A 189 13.69 9.71 28.71
N ILE A 190 14.48 8.78 28.19
CA ILE A 190 15.53 8.06 28.91
C ILE A 190 16.67 9.02 29.27
N TYR A 191 17.09 9.83 28.29
CA TYR A 191 18.19 10.79 28.39
C TYR A 191 17.71 12.24 28.34
N SER A 192 18.47 13.11 29.01
CA SER A 192 18.38 14.57 28.95
C SER A 192 19.79 15.18 29.03
N ASP A 193 19.93 16.49 28.83
CA ASP A 193 21.22 17.15 29.02
C ASP A 193 21.75 17.03 30.47
N PRO A 194 23.05 16.73 30.67
CA PRO A 194 23.97 16.07 29.75
C PRO A 194 23.82 14.54 29.80
N ILE A 195 24.03 13.87 28.66
CA ILE A 195 24.29 12.42 28.65
C ILE A 195 25.70 12.23 29.21
N ASN A 196 25.84 11.50 30.31
CA ASN A 196 27.14 11.17 30.88
C ASN A 196 27.53 9.75 30.49
N ALA A 197 28.83 9.52 30.28
CA ALA A 197 29.35 8.21 29.92
C ALA A 197 29.10 7.16 31.02
N GLY A 198 28.87 5.92 30.60
CA GLY A 198 28.61 4.76 31.44
C GLY A 198 27.24 4.13 31.23
N ARG A 199 26.97 3.12 32.05
CA ARG A 199 25.82 2.21 31.92
C ARG A 199 24.60 2.66 32.70
N GLN A 200 23.43 2.60 32.06
CA GLN A 200 22.12 2.87 32.66
C GLN A 200 21.15 1.72 32.35
N GLN A 201 20.60 1.09 33.40
CA GLN A 201 19.62 0.02 33.28
C GLN A 201 18.23 0.54 33.64
N ILE A 202 17.22 0.16 32.85
CA ILE A 202 15.82 0.57 33.04
C ILE A 202 14.91 -0.64 32.82
N LYS A 203 14.15 -1.03 33.84
CA LYS A 203 13.03 -1.95 33.67
C LYS A 203 11.78 -1.16 33.25
N ALA A 204 11.20 -1.53 32.12
CA ALA A 204 9.84 -1.15 31.76
C ALA A 204 8.89 -2.34 31.94
N VAL A 205 7.65 -2.07 32.37
CA VAL A 205 6.58 -3.07 32.48
C VAL A 205 5.28 -2.46 31.94
N LEU A 206 4.69 -3.11 30.96
CA LEU A 206 3.36 -2.78 30.43
C LEU A 206 2.37 -3.83 30.89
N ASN A 207 1.32 -3.39 31.59
CA ASN A 207 0.18 -4.22 31.97
C ASN A 207 -1.06 -3.82 31.16
N ILE A 208 -1.90 -4.81 30.86
CA ILE A 208 -3.21 -4.61 30.23
C ILE A 208 -4.34 -5.17 31.10
N THR A 209 -5.53 -4.58 31.03
CA THR A 209 -6.74 -5.09 31.69
C THR A 209 -7.97 -4.97 30.79
N GLY A 210 -9.03 -5.71 31.13
CA GLY A 210 -10.28 -5.74 30.38
C GLY A 210 -10.22 -6.74 29.23
N ASP A 211 -10.81 -6.37 28.10
CA ASP A 211 -10.89 -7.17 26.87
C ASP A 211 -9.67 -6.98 25.95
N ILE A 212 -8.49 -6.62 26.47
CA ILE A 212 -7.28 -6.48 25.65
C ILE A 212 -6.49 -7.79 25.68
N ASP A 213 -6.08 -8.29 24.50
CA ASP A 213 -5.19 -9.45 24.38
C ASP A 213 -3.71 -9.04 24.26
N LEU A 214 -2.80 -9.79 24.89
CA LEU A 214 -1.38 -9.76 24.53
C LEU A 214 -1.13 -10.67 23.32
N GLY A 215 -1.15 -10.06 22.14
CA GLY A 215 -1.00 -10.73 20.85
C GLY A 215 0.44 -11.14 20.51
N PRO A 216 0.61 -12.20 19.71
CA PRO A 216 1.89 -12.57 19.13
C PRO A 216 2.38 -11.56 18.08
N THR A 217 3.69 -11.48 17.87
CA THR A 217 4.31 -10.68 16.81
C THR A 217 4.11 -11.33 15.42
N PRO A 218 4.26 -10.60 14.29
CA PRO A 218 4.17 -11.18 12.95
C PRO A 218 5.00 -12.46 12.76
N SER A 219 6.29 -12.47 13.10
CA SER A 219 7.16 -13.64 12.96
C SER A 219 6.66 -14.86 13.75
N GLU A 220 6.09 -14.65 14.94
CA GLU A 220 5.43 -15.72 15.71
C GLU A 220 4.16 -16.24 15.03
N ARG A 221 3.33 -15.35 14.48
CA ARG A 221 2.07 -15.69 13.79
C ARG A 221 2.30 -16.49 12.51
N PHE A 222 3.22 -16.03 11.66
CA PHE A 222 3.55 -16.72 10.41
C PHE A 222 4.42 -17.97 10.67
N GLY A 223 5.11 -18.04 11.81
CA GLY A 223 5.80 -19.22 12.31
C GLY A 223 7.32 -19.12 12.20
N LEU A 224 7.99 -19.46 13.30
CA LEU A 224 9.42 -19.30 13.58
C LEU A 224 10.34 -20.33 12.85
N ALA A 225 9.96 -20.76 11.65
CA ALA A 225 10.83 -21.61 10.82
C ALA A 225 11.97 -20.75 10.23
N ASP A 226 13.21 -21.24 10.31
CA ASP A 226 14.37 -20.57 9.73
C ASP A 226 14.26 -20.54 8.19
N PRO A 227 14.14 -19.35 7.56
CA PRO A 227 14.05 -19.24 6.12
C PRO A 227 15.26 -19.82 5.39
N ALA A 228 16.44 -19.88 6.00
CA ALA A 228 17.64 -20.44 5.38
C ALA A 228 17.49 -21.93 5.00
N GLY A 229 16.55 -22.65 5.65
CA GLY A 229 16.20 -24.04 5.33
C GLY A 229 15.18 -24.21 4.20
N TRP A 230 14.59 -23.13 3.67
CA TRP A 230 13.69 -23.18 2.51
C TRP A 230 14.47 -23.20 1.19
N PRO A 231 13.92 -23.76 0.10
CA PRO A 231 14.56 -23.71 -1.21
C PRO A 231 14.66 -22.28 -1.75
N ASP A 232 15.63 -22.08 -2.65
CA ASP A 232 15.79 -20.85 -3.42
C ASP A 232 14.68 -20.69 -4.46
N ASP A 233 14.26 -19.45 -4.69
CA ASP A 233 13.31 -19.11 -5.76
C ASP A 233 13.82 -19.51 -7.16
N GLN A 234 12.89 -19.61 -8.11
CA GLN A 234 13.17 -20.04 -9.50
C GLN A 234 12.86 -18.91 -10.52
N LEU A 235 12.81 -17.64 -10.09
CA LEU A 235 12.63 -16.51 -10.98
C LEU A 235 13.92 -16.16 -11.73
N ASP A 236 13.87 -16.29 -13.04
CA ASP A 236 14.69 -15.47 -13.91
C ASP A 236 14.01 -14.09 -14.10
N TRP A 237 14.84 -13.06 -14.23
CA TRP A 237 14.42 -11.68 -14.44
C TRP A 237 14.26 -11.33 -15.93
N ARG A 238 14.72 -12.17 -16.86
CA ARG A 238 14.53 -12.00 -18.32
C ARG A 238 13.31 -12.74 -18.86
N THR A 239 13.01 -13.94 -18.37
CA THR A 239 11.86 -14.76 -18.77
C THR A 239 10.69 -14.63 -17.79
N SER A 240 9.47 -14.94 -18.24
CA SER A 240 8.26 -14.90 -17.42
C SER A 240 7.84 -16.30 -16.97
N PRO A 241 7.50 -16.53 -15.69
CA PRO A 241 7.08 -17.84 -15.19
C PRO A 241 5.74 -18.30 -15.76
N VAL A 242 4.87 -17.37 -16.13
CA VAL A 242 3.59 -17.60 -16.83
C VAL A 242 3.64 -16.84 -18.16
N ASP A 243 2.90 -17.28 -19.18
CA ASP A 243 2.74 -16.51 -20.42
C ASP A 243 1.27 -16.16 -20.63
N LEU A 244 0.95 -14.90 -20.36
CA LEU A 244 -0.35 -14.27 -20.57
C LEU A 244 -0.33 -13.27 -21.75
N SER A 245 0.71 -13.29 -22.60
CA SER A 245 0.86 -12.34 -23.71
C SER A 245 -0.28 -12.43 -24.74
N PHE A 246 -1.05 -13.52 -24.73
CA PHE A 246 -2.30 -13.65 -25.47
C PHE A 246 -3.34 -12.58 -25.09
N LEU A 247 -3.33 -12.05 -23.85
CA LEU A 247 -4.18 -10.92 -23.44
C LEU A 247 -3.82 -9.62 -24.18
N ASN A 248 -2.58 -9.50 -24.66
CA ASN A 248 -2.10 -8.34 -25.42
C ASN A 248 -2.09 -8.57 -26.94
N ALA A 249 -2.25 -9.80 -27.43
CA ALA A 249 -2.39 -10.06 -28.86
C ALA A 249 -3.57 -9.29 -29.52
N PRO A 250 -4.75 -9.15 -28.86
CA PRO A 250 -5.80 -8.24 -29.30
C PRO A 250 -5.41 -6.77 -29.35
N GLU A 251 -4.38 -6.33 -28.61
CA GLU A 251 -3.92 -4.93 -28.52
C GLU A 251 -2.73 -4.61 -29.44
N LYS A 252 -1.86 -5.57 -29.78
CA LYS A 252 -0.62 -5.33 -30.54
C LYS A 252 -0.87 -4.71 -31.95
N PRO A 253 -0.14 -3.66 -32.35
CA PRO A 253 0.63 -2.73 -31.51
C PRO A 253 -0.31 -1.75 -30.78
N ALA A 254 0.04 -1.36 -29.55
CA ALA A 254 -0.79 -0.51 -28.71
C ALA A 254 -1.16 0.81 -29.43
N GLY A 255 -2.37 1.30 -29.14
CA GLY A 255 -2.94 2.51 -29.76
C GLY A 255 -3.67 2.27 -31.08
N LYS A 256 -3.74 1.03 -31.60
CA LYS A 256 -4.50 0.72 -32.82
C LYS A 256 -6.02 0.89 -32.69
N HIS A 257 -6.54 1.00 -31.46
CA HIS A 257 -7.93 1.33 -31.16
C HIS A 257 -8.21 2.85 -31.13
N GLY A 258 -7.18 3.67 -31.44
CA GLY A 258 -7.19 5.12 -31.31
C GLY A 258 -6.91 5.58 -29.88
N PHE A 259 -7.09 6.87 -29.61
CA PHE A 259 -6.77 7.44 -28.29
C PHE A 259 -7.72 6.96 -27.19
N VAL A 260 -7.20 6.75 -25.98
CA VAL A 260 -8.01 6.55 -24.77
C VAL A 260 -8.74 7.84 -24.41
N LYS A 261 -9.96 7.73 -23.89
CA LYS A 261 -10.86 8.83 -23.48
C LYS A 261 -11.58 8.46 -22.20
N ALA A 262 -11.82 9.45 -21.33
CA ALA A 262 -12.74 9.32 -20.20
C ALA A 262 -14.18 9.54 -20.70
N VAL A 263 -15.08 8.59 -20.41
CA VAL A 263 -16.49 8.63 -20.83
C VAL A 263 -17.37 8.32 -19.62
N GLY A 264 -17.73 9.37 -18.88
CA GLY A 264 -18.43 9.23 -17.60
C GLY A 264 -17.56 8.52 -16.57
N GLU A 265 -17.94 7.31 -16.19
CA GLU A 265 -17.29 6.51 -15.16
C GLU A 265 -16.37 5.42 -15.73
N GLN A 266 -15.99 5.52 -17.01
CA GLN A 266 -15.21 4.49 -17.70
C GLN A 266 -14.11 5.08 -18.59
N LEU A 267 -12.98 4.39 -18.69
CA LEU A 267 -12.03 4.54 -19.78
C LEU A 267 -12.50 3.76 -21.02
N MET A 268 -12.46 4.42 -22.17
CA MET A 268 -12.80 3.84 -23.47
C MET A 268 -11.75 4.22 -24.51
N PHE A 269 -11.50 3.34 -25.46
CA PHE A 269 -10.80 3.70 -26.69
C PHE A 269 -11.69 4.52 -27.63
N GLU A 270 -11.07 5.26 -28.55
CA GLU A 270 -11.74 6.13 -29.53
C GLU A 270 -12.74 5.40 -30.45
N ASN A 271 -12.56 4.10 -30.68
CA ASN A 271 -13.53 3.25 -31.37
C ASN A 271 -14.77 2.86 -30.53
N ASN A 272 -14.89 3.36 -29.29
CA ASN A 272 -15.89 3.02 -28.27
C ASN A 272 -15.78 1.59 -27.69
N THR A 273 -14.61 0.95 -27.76
CA THR A 273 -14.31 -0.25 -26.95
C THR A 273 -13.95 0.17 -25.53
N PRO A 274 -14.65 -0.30 -24.47
CA PRO A 274 -14.22 -0.08 -23.08
C PRO A 274 -12.86 -0.73 -22.81
N VAL A 275 -12.01 -0.10 -21.99
CA VAL A 275 -10.68 -0.61 -21.64
C VAL A 275 -10.47 -0.65 -20.13
N ARG A 276 -9.78 -1.70 -19.67
CA ARG A 276 -9.26 -1.83 -18.30
C ARG A 276 -7.76 -2.05 -18.34
N PHE A 277 -7.03 -1.36 -17.48
CA PHE A 277 -5.58 -1.39 -17.44
C PHE A 277 -5.06 -2.05 -16.16
N TRP A 278 -4.38 -3.19 -16.31
CA TRP A 278 -3.53 -3.75 -15.26
C TRP A 278 -2.09 -3.37 -15.59
N GLY A 279 -1.42 -2.67 -14.68
CA GLY A 279 -0.13 -2.07 -14.97
C GLY A 279 0.85 -2.04 -13.81
N THR A 280 1.99 -1.40 -14.06
CA THR A 280 3.07 -1.24 -13.09
C THR A 280 3.97 -0.06 -13.48
N ASN A 281 4.83 0.37 -12.56
CA ASN A 281 5.74 1.49 -12.74
C ASN A 281 7.15 1.00 -13.17
N LEU A 282 7.69 1.57 -14.25
CA LEU A 282 9.12 1.55 -14.57
C LEU A 282 9.71 2.87 -14.08
N SER A 283 10.59 2.80 -13.09
CA SER A 283 11.04 3.97 -12.34
C SER A 283 12.54 4.23 -12.48
N ALA A 284 12.93 5.50 -12.42
CA ALA A 284 14.30 5.94 -12.16
C ALA A 284 15.36 5.29 -13.09
N TYR A 285 16.31 4.52 -12.53
CA TYR A 285 17.42 3.95 -13.29
C TYR A 285 16.99 2.85 -14.26
N SER A 286 15.81 2.23 -14.07
CA SER A 286 15.26 1.26 -15.04
C SER A 286 15.03 1.90 -16.41
N LEU A 287 14.69 3.19 -16.44
CA LEU A 287 14.44 3.94 -17.68
C LEU A 287 15.74 4.16 -18.46
N PHE A 288 16.75 4.78 -17.84
CA PHE A 288 17.91 5.32 -18.56
C PHE A 288 19.16 4.43 -18.57
N LYS A 289 19.39 3.60 -17.54
CA LYS A 289 20.61 2.77 -17.40
C LYS A 289 20.43 1.32 -17.87
N SER A 290 19.24 0.94 -18.33
CA SER A 290 19.01 -0.39 -18.88
C SER A 290 19.61 -0.53 -20.29
N PRO A 291 20.24 -1.67 -20.64
CA PRO A 291 20.67 -1.97 -22.00
C PRO A 291 19.50 -2.00 -22.98
N ASP A 292 19.71 -1.54 -24.21
CA ASP A 292 18.68 -1.46 -25.25
C ASP A 292 18.07 -2.84 -25.61
N GLU A 293 18.83 -3.92 -25.46
CA GLU A 293 18.34 -5.30 -25.61
C GLU A 293 17.42 -5.72 -24.45
N GLU A 294 17.75 -5.31 -23.23
CA GLU A 294 16.95 -5.59 -22.04
C GLU A 294 15.65 -4.80 -22.03
N ILE A 295 15.64 -3.55 -22.52
CA ILE A 295 14.40 -2.77 -22.72
C ILE A 295 13.38 -3.57 -23.55
N ARG A 296 13.84 -4.20 -24.64
CA ARG A 296 13.01 -5.04 -25.52
C ARG A 296 12.63 -6.38 -24.86
N GLN A 297 13.51 -6.98 -24.06
CA GLN A 297 13.24 -8.22 -23.35
C GLN A 297 12.26 -8.03 -22.18
N GLN A 298 12.37 -6.92 -21.45
CA GLN A 298 11.46 -6.58 -20.35
C GLN A 298 10.06 -6.21 -20.84
N ALA A 299 9.92 -5.53 -21.98
CA ALA A 299 8.60 -5.31 -22.58
C ALA A 299 7.88 -6.64 -22.89
N LYS A 300 8.61 -7.64 -23.42
CA LYS A 300 8.10 -9.01 -23.61
C LYS A 300 7.72 -9.68 -22.30
N ARG A 301 8.58 -9.58 -21.27
CA ARG A 301 8.33 -10.13 -19.94
C ARG A 301 7.08 -9.51 -19.29
N LEU A 302 6.93 -8.18 -19.36
CA LEU A 302 5.75 -7.46 -18.87
C LEU A 302 4.46 -7.91 -19.60
N SER A 303 4.53 -8.13 -20.91
CA SER A 303 3.42 -8.64 -21.71
C SER A 303 3.05 -10.07 -21.31
N ALA A 304 4.04 -10.95 -21.11
CA ALA A 304 3.85 -12.31 -20.63
C ALA A 304 3.38 -12.39 -19.16
N LEU A 305 3.71 -11.41 -18.32
CA LEU A 305 3.17 -11.25 -16.96
C LEU A 305 1.72 -10.73 -16.95
N GLY A 306 1.17 -10.32 -18.10
CA GLY A 306 -0.22 -9.91 -18.27
C GLY A 306 -0.49 -8.41 -18.12
N PHE A 307 0.54 -7.56 -17.98
CA PHE A 307 0.36 -6.10 -17.94
C PHE A 307 -0.03 -5.54 -19.31
N ASN A 308 -0.90 -4.51 -19.34
CA ASN A 308 -1.22 -3.72 -20.54
C ASN A 308 -1.08 -2.20 -20.34
N LEU A 309 -0.58 -1.74 -19.20
CA LEU A 309 -0.19 -0.35 -18.97
C LEU A 309 1.14 -0.29 -18.21
N VAL A 310 2.01 0.65 -18.58
CA VAL A 310 3.25 0.93 -17.85
C VAL A 310 3.43 2.44 -17.67
N ARG A 311 3.73 2.86 -16.44
CA ARG A 311 4.01 4.25 -16.08
C ARG A 311 5.51 4.52 -16.07
N LEU A 312 5.95 5.62 -16.71
CA LEU A 312 7.37 6.01 -16.82
C LEU A 312 7.71 7.06 -15.76
N HIS A 313 8.19 6.59 -14.61
CA HIS A 313 8.17 7.32 -13.34
C HIS A 313 9.57 7.68 -12.81
N HIS A 314 9.66 8.67 -11.90
CA HIS A 314 10.93 9.28 -11.46
C HIS A 314 11.88 9.65 -12.61
N HIS A 315 11.33 9.94 -13.79
CA HIS A 315 12.12 10.22 -14.99
C HIS A 315 12.77 11.61 -14.93
N ASP A 316 12.32 12.48 -14.02
CA ASP A 316 12.74 13.88 -13.83
C ASP A 316 13.58 14.12 -12.56
N SER A 317 13.73 13.09 -11.71
CA SER A 317 14.07 13.28 -10.30
C SER A 317 15.60 13.43 -10.09
N PRO A 318 16.08 14.29 -9.16
CA PRO A 318 17.49 14.68 -9.07
C PRO A 318 18.42 13.59 -8.54
N TRP A 319 17.89 12.66 -7.76
CA TRP A 319 18.64 11.50 -7.25
C TRP A 319 18.85 10.40 -8.32
N VAL A 320 18.30 10.59 -9.51
CA VAL A 320 18.50 9.73 -10.68
C VAL A 320 19.49 10.42 -11.63
N SER A 321 20.61 9.77 -11.93
CA SER A 321 21.54 10.24 -12.98
C SER A 321 21.95 9.09 -13.91
N PRO A 322 21.84 9.24 -15.25
CA PRO A 322 21.14 10.35 -15.92
C PRO A 322 19.62 10.27 -15.70
N ASN A 323 18.95 11.43 -15.74
CA ASN A 323 17.50 11.57 -15.84
C ASN A 323 17.12 12.23 -17.18
N VAL A 324 15.87 12.66 -17.37
CA VAL A 324 15.39 13.27 -18.64
C VAL A 324 16.16 14.55 -19.05
N PHE A 325 16.77 15.26 -18.11
CA PHE A 325 17.62 16.44 -18.36
C PHE A 325 19.07 16.07 -18.68
N GLY A 326 19.51 14.86 -18.33
CA GLY A 326 20.85 14.34 -18.61
C GLY A 326 21.57 13.84 -17.36
N ASP A 327 22.90 13.78 -17.41
CA ASP A 327 23.74 13.43 -16.25
C ASP A 327 23.74 14.57 -15.22
N GLY A 328 23.26 14.31 -14.00
CA GLY A 328 23.19 15.28 -12.90
C GLY A 328 24.55 15.89 -12.52
N THR A 329 25.68 15.27 -12.88
CA THR A 329 27.02 15.87 -12.70
C THR A 329 27.31 16.98 -13.71
N LEU A 330 26.65 16.98 -14.86
CA LEU A 330 26.83 17.93 -15.97
C LEU A 330 25.68 18.95 -16.07
N VAL A 331 24.45 18.56 -15.74
CA VAL A 331 23.25 19.40 -15.73
C VAL A 331 23.42 20.63 -14.81
N ARG A 332 23.03 21.82 -15.29
CA ARG A 332 23.11 23.09 -14.55
C ARG A 332 21.81 23.87 -14.47
N ASP A 333 20.85 23.55 -15.33
CA ASP A 333 19.47 24.01 -15.37
C ASP A 333 18.61 22.85 -15.94
N THR A 334 17.30 22.95 -15.82
CA THR A 334 16.35 21.93 -16.31
C THR A 334 15.50 22.45 -17.48
N GLN A 335 16.03 23.38 -18.29
CA GLN A 335 15.28 24.05 -19.36
C GLN A 335 15.37 23.34 -20.71
N GLN A 336 16.21 22.33 -20.86
CA GLN A 336 16.43 21.53 -22.07
C GLN A 336 16.42 20.03 -21.75
N LEU A 337 15.92 19.21 -22.65
CA LEU A 337 15.89 17.75 -22.49
C LEU A 337 17.15 17.09 -23.09
N SER A 338 17.62 16.01 -22.47
CA SER A 338 18.77 15.23 -22.94
C SER A 338 18.34 14.28 -24.08
N ALA A 339 19.01 14.41 -25.23
CA ALA A 339 18.70 13.60 -26.41
C ALA A 339 18.88 12.08 -26.18
N GLU A 340 19.94 11.64 -25.48
CA GLU A 340 20.11 10.21 -25.12
C GLU A 340 19.07 9.76 -24.08
N SER A 341 18.65 10.64 -23.17
CA SER A 341 17.62 10.32 -22.19
C SER A 341 16.26 10.15 -22.86
N LEU A 342 15.93 11.02 -23.83
CA LEU A 342 14.76 10.86 -24.69
C LEU A 342 14.87 9.60 -25.55
N ARG A 343 16.03 9.29 -26.14
CA ARG A 343 16.27 8.06 -26.91
C ARG A 343 15.96 6.78 -26.12
N LYS A 344 16.28 6.77 -24.82
CA LYS A 344 15.93 5.67 -23.91
C LYS A 344 14.42 5.56 -23.67
N LEU A 345 13.74 6.67 -23.44
CA LEU A 345 12.28 6.70 -23.27
C LEU A 345 11.55 6.33 -24.58
N ASP A 346 12.07 6.78 -25.72
CA ASP A 346 11.57 6.44 -27.06
C ASP A 346 11.60 4.94 -27.30
N LEU A 347 12.70 4.28 -26.93
CA LEU A 347 12.87 2.84 -27.05
C LEU A 347 11.96 2.08 -26.08
N TRP A 348 11.74 2.57 -24.85
CA TRP A 348 10.75 1.99 -23.93
C TRP A 348 9.35 2.08 -24.52
N ILE A 349 8.91 3.26 -24.96
CA ILE A 349 7.60 3.48 -25.59
C ILE A 349 7.43 2.56 -26.81
N LYS A 350 8.44 2.44 -27.67
CA LYS A 350 8.42 1.53 -28.83
C LYS A 350 8.27 0.06 -28.42
N ALA A 351 9.08 -0.40 -27.48
CA ALA A 351 9.10 -1.80 -27.07
C ALA A 351 7.79 -2.21 -26.38
N LEU A 352 7.25 -1.35 -25.51
CA LEU A 352 5.95 -1.53 -24.85
C LEU A 352 4.81 -1.56 -25.90
N LYS A 353 4.82 -0.60 -26.83
CA LYS A 353 3.85 -0.51 -27.93
C LYS A 353 3.84 -1.75 -28.82
N ASP A 354 5.00 -2.24 -29.25
CA ASP A 354 5.14 -3.46 -30.05
C ASP A 354 4.59 -4.70 -29.31
N GLU A 355 4.70 -4.70 -27.98
CA GLU A 355 4.24 -5.77 -27.10
C GLU A 355 2.78 -5.60 -26.62
N GLY A 356 2.05 -4.60 -27.12
CA GLY A 356 0.63 -4.38 -26.86
C GLY A 356 0.34 -3.73 -25.50
N ILE A 357 1.33 -3.04 -24.94
CA ILE A 357 1.28 -2.37 -23.65
C ILE A 357 1.20 -0.86 -23.89
N TYR A 358 0.21 -0.21 -23.30
CA TYR A 358 0.04 1.24 -23.34
C TYR A 358 0.94 1.93 -22.30
N ILE A 359 1.12 3.24 -22.43
CA ILE A 359 2.07 4.03 -21.62
C ILE A 359 1.34 5.15 -20.87
N TRP A 360 1.69 5.34 -19.59
CA TRP A 360 1.33 6.52 -18.79
C TRP A 360 2.56 7.41 -18.62
N LEU A 361 2.43 8.71 -18.88
CA LEU A 361 3.50 9.68 -18.75
C LEU A 361 3.23 10.66 -17.60
N ASP A 362 4.20 10.87 -16.72
CA ASP A 362 4.17 11.97 -15.76
C ASP A 362 4.74 13.25 -16.40
N LEU A 363 4.30 14.44 -15.95
CA LEU A 363 4.91 15.74 -16.31
C LEU A 363 5.69 16.37 -15.16
N HIS A 364 5.49 15.86 -13.94
CA HIS A 364 6.29 16.15 -12.77
C HIS A 364 6.15 15.02 -11.76
N VAL A 365 7.27 14.53 -11.25
CA VAL A 365 7.34 13.63 -10.09
C VAL A 365 8.13 14.30 -8.97
N GLN A 366 9.39 14.65 -9.26
CA GLN A 366 10.28 15.28 -8.28
C GLN A 366 11.36 16.16 -8.96
N ARG A 367 11.07 16.80 -10.09
CA ARG A 367 11.99 17.73 -10.77
C ARG A 367 12.43 18.83 -9.80
N ALA A 368 13.72 18.83 -9.47
CA ALA A 368 14.30 19.93 -8.72
C ALA A 368 14.82 21.03 -9.67
N LEU A 369 14.39 22.26 -9.42
CA LEU A 369 14.76 23.47 -10.18
C LEU A 369 16.09 24.03 -9.64
N THR A 370 16.88 24.67 -10.51
CA THR A 370 18.16 25.30 -10.14
C THR A 370 18.09 26.84 -10.23
N ALA A 371 19.11 27.53 -9.71
CA ALA A 371 19.24 28.98 -9.85
C ALA A 371 19.29 29.48 -11.31
N ASN A 372 19.55 28.59 -12.27
CA ASN A 372 19.66 28.90 -13.70
C ASN A 372 18.33 28.64 -14.47
N ASP A 373 17.30 28.05 -13.83
CA ASP A 373 15.99 27.79 -14.45
C ASP A 373 15.12 29.07 -14.64
N ASN A 374 15.66 30.24 -14.29
CA ASN A 374 15.01 31.55 -14.37
C ASN A 374 13.71 31.63 -13.55
N ILE A 375 13.81 31.24 -12.27
CA ILE A 375 12.69 31.19 -11.32
C ILE A 375 12.65 32.45 -10.45
N ASP A 376 11.50 33.12 -10.44
CA ASP A 376 11.18 34.26 -9.57
C ASP A 376 11.40 33.88 -8.10
N ASP A 377 12.15 34.71 -7.37
CA ASP A 377 12.49 34.53 -5.96
C ASP A 377 13.19 33.20 -5.61
N PHE A 378 13.85 32.53 -6.56
CA PHE A 378 14.53 31.23 -6.34
C PHE A 378 15.38 31.17 -5.06
N LYS A 379 16.10 32.25 -4.72
CA LYS A 379 16.98 32.30 -3.53
C LYS A 379 16.23 32.10 -2.21
N GLU A 380 14.96 32.50 -2.15
CA GLU A 380 14.08 32.30 -1.00
C GLU A 380 13.71 30.81 -0.82
N LEU A 381 13.40 30.13 -1.92
CA LEU A 381 13.10 28.70 -1.92
C LEU A 381 14.35 27.86 -1.62
N ALA A 382 15.51 28.27 -2.15
CA ALA A 382 16.75 27.53 -2.07
C ALA A 382 17.38 27.50 -0.68
N LYS A 383 17.30 28.60 0.09
CA LYS A 383 17.83 28.69 1.47
C LYS A 383 19.32 28.34 1.64
N GLY A 384 20.08 28.34 0.55
CA GLY A 384 21.49 27.95 0.48
C GLY A 384 21.76 26.71 -0.38
N GLU A 385 20.73 25.89 -0.65
CA GLU A 385 20.83 24.70 -1.49
C GLU A 385 21.00 25.01 -2.97
N SER A 386 21.51 24.03 -3.72
CA SER A 386 21.74 24.15 -5.17
C SER A 386 20.50 23.81 -6.03
N GLN A 387 19.50 23.15 -5.44
CA GLN A 387 18.33 22.60 -6.12
C GLN A 387 17.09 22.69 -5.20
N VAL A 388 15.88 22.84 -5.77
CA VAL A 388 14.62 22.99 -5.01
C VAL A 388 13.48 22.20 -5.67
N ASP A 389 12.75 21.41 -4.89
CA ASP A 389 11.47 20.81 -5.28
C ASP A 389 10.40 21.92 -5.53
N LEU A 390 9.59 21.77 -6.59
CA LEU A 390 8.55 22.71 -6.97
C LEU A 390 7.18 22.49 -6.28
N LYS A 391 7.02 21.37 -5.55
CA LYS A 391 5.75 21.02 -4.88
C LYS A 391 5.30 22.12 -3.91
N GLY A 392 4.00 22.39 -3.87
CA GLY A 392 3.39 23.55 -3.18
C GLY A 392 3.67 24.91 -3.84
N TYR A 393 4.92 25.23 -4.17
CA TYR A 393 5.30 26.54 -4.71
C TYR A 393 4.76 26.79 -6.13
N ALA A 394 4.63 25.73 -6.95
CA ALA A 394 4.08 25.81 -8.31
C ALA A 394 2.67 26.39 -8.38
N TYR A 395 1.87 26.34 -7.31
CA TYR A 395 0.51 26.87 -7.31
C TYR A 395 0.46 28.41 -7.25
N VAL A 396 1.49 29.06 -6.70
CA VAL A 396 1.54 30.53 -6.56
C VAL A 396 2.64 31.20 -7.38
N ASN A 397 3.72 30.51 -7.75
CA ASN A 397 4.82 31.07 -8.53
C ASN A 397 4.59 30.88 -10.04
N ARG A 398 4.38 31.98 -10.77
CA ARG A 398 4.14 31.94 -12.21
C ARG A 398 5.36 31.51 -13.03
N SER A 399 6.60 31.84 -12.63
CA SER A 399 7.80 31.38 -13.35
C SER A 399 7.96 29.85 -13.29
N ILE A 400 7.63 29.23 -12.15
CA ILE A 400 7.59 27.77 -12.00
C ILE A 400 6.55 27.16 -12.97
N GLN A 401 5.34 27.72 -13.01
CA GLN A 401 4.30 27.26 -13.95
C GLN A 401 4.77 27.36 -15.40
N GLN A 402 5.48 28.44 -15.78
CA GLN A 402 6.07 28.55 -17.10
C GLN A 402 7.20 27.54 -17.33
N ALA A 403 8.02 27.22 -16.32
CA ALA A 403 9.05 26.17 -16.43
C ALA A 403 8.45 24.76 -16.58
N MET A 404 7.29 24.49 -15.97
CA MET A 404 6.53 23.26 -16.18
C MET A 404 5.88 23.22 -17.57
N LYS A 405 5.30 24.32 -18.04
CA LYS A 405 4.72 24.43 -19.40
C LYS A 405 5.77 24.26 -20.50
N ARG A 406 6.96 24.87 -20.36
CA ARG A 406 8.10 24.69 -21.29
C ARG A 406 8.59 23.23 -21.33
N PHE A 407 8.60 22.55 -20.18
CA PHE A 407 8.97 21.13 -20.11
C PHE A 407 7.92 20.25 -20.78
N ALA A 408 6.64 20.42 -20.45
CA ALA A 408 5.55 19.63 -21.03
C ALA A 408 5.44 19.84 -22.55
N GLU A 409 5.72 21.04 -23.05
CA GLU A 409 5.81 21.32 -24.48
C GLU A 409 6.96 20.56 -25.14
N GLN A 410 8.20 20.69 -24.66
CA GLN A 410 9.34 19.92 -25.18
C GLN A 410 9.09 18.41 -25.14
N TYR A 411 8.63 17.90 -23.99
CA TYR A 411 8.47 16.46 -23.75
C TYR A 411 7.33 15.84 -24.57
N LEU A 412 6.19 16.52 -24.70
CA LEU A 412 5.03 15.97 -25.41
C LEU A 412 5.04 16.25 -26.92
N THR A 413 5.79 17.24 -27.39
CA THR A 413 6.03 17.47 -28.83
C THR A 413 7.25 16.73 -29.38
N HIS A 414 8.12 16.18 -28.52
CA HIS A 414 9.24 15.33 -28.94
C HIS A 414 8.76 14.17 -29.81
N VAL A 415 9.41 13.97 -30.95
CA VAL A 415 9.09 12.93 -31.94
C VAL A 415 9.96 11.71 -31.67
N ASN A 416 9.30 10.61 -31.29
CA ASN A 416 9.94 9.34 -30.97
C ASN A 416 10.72 8.79 -32.17
N GLU A 417 12.03 8.55 -32.03
CA GLU A 417 12.87 8.14 -33.17
C GLU A 417 12.51 6.75 -33.75
N TYR A 418 11.81 5.90 -32.99
CA TYR A 418 11.41 4.55 -33.39
C TYR A 418 9.94 4.42 -33.83
N THR A 419 9.03 5.31 -33.41
CA THR A 419 7.62 5.31 -33.87
C THR A 419 7.32 6.38 -34.93
N GLY A 420 8.16 7.43 -35.02
CA GLY A 420 7.94 8.57 -35.92
C GLY A 420 6.78 9.49 -35.52
N LEU A 421 6.26 9.34 -34.30
CA LEU A 421 5.14 10.13 -33.76
C LEU A 421 5.60 11.00 -32.59
N ALA A 422 5.02 12.20 -32.47
CA ALA A 422 5.16 12.98 -31.24
C ALA A 422 4.42 12.27 -30.09
N TYR A 423 4.91 12.34 -28.85
CA TYR A 423 4.26 11.63 -27.72
C TYR A 423 2.77 11.99 -27.57
N LYS A 424 2.39 13.27 -27.78
CA LYS A 424 0.99 13.72 -27.77
C LYS A 424 0.10 13.16 -28.90
N ASP A 425 0.72 12.64 -29.96
CA ASP A 425 0.08 12.13 -31.17
C ASP A 425 0.22 10.60 -31.32
N ASP A 426 0.91 9.92 -30.40
CA ASP A 426 0.98 8.45 -30.36
C ASP A 426 -0.14 7.87 -29.47
N PRO A 427 -1.15 7.17 -30.04
CA PRO A 427 -2.26 6.61 -29.27
C PRO A 427 -1.86 5.41 -28.36
N ALA A 428 -0.59 4.98 -28.38
CA ALA A 428 -0.07 4.06 -27.36
C ALA A 428 0.11 4.75 -26.00
N ILE A 429 0.21 6.09 -25.94
CA ILE A 429 0.06 6.83 -24.70
C ILE A 429 -1.41 6.76 -24.29
N ALA A 430 -1.69 6.23 -23.09
CA ALA A 430 -3.04 6.07 -22.57
C ALA A 430 -3.50 7.28 -21.75
N ALA A 431 -2.61 7.97 -21.03
CA ALA A 431 -2.92 9.13 -20.19
C ALA A 431 -1.65 9.89 -19.77
N VAL A 432 -1.84 11.09 -19.19
CA VAL A 432 -0.78 11.95 -18.65
C VAL A 432 -1.15 12.45 -17.24
N LEU A 433 -0.18 12.50 -16.31
CA LEU A 433 -0.34 13.10 -14.98
C LEU A 433 0.37 14.47 -14.91
N LEU A 434 -0.28 15.51 -14.35
CA LEU A 434 0.36 16.82 -14.18
C LEU A 434 1.47 16.79 -13.10
N THR A 435 1.18 16.25 -11.92
CA THR A 435 2.07 16.28 -10.75
C THR A 435 1.88 15.07 -9.83
N ASN A 436 2.92 14.30 -9.53
CA ASN A 436 2.86 13.27 -8.49
C ASN A 436 2.69 13.90 -7.11
N GLU A 437 1.71 13.44 -6.32
CA GLU A 437 1.59 13.69 -4.87
C GLU A 437 1.88 15.14 -4.47
N ASN A 438 1.06 16.09 -4.94
CA ASN A 438 1.31 17.53 -4.81
C ASN A 438 0.04 18.28 -4.37
N ASP A 439 -0.84 17.64 -3.61
CA ASP A 439 -2.07 18.30 -3.14
C ASP A 439 -1.75 19.45 -2.17
N LEU A 440 -2.54 20.52 -2.26
CA LEU A 440 -2.47 21.61 -1.31
C LEU A 440 -3.21 21.32 -0.01
N THR A 441 -4.25 20.48 -0.06
CA THR A 441 -5.28 20.35 0.98
C THR A 441 -4.81 19.71 2.29
N GLN A 442 -3.79 18.87 2.25
CA GLN A 442 -3.24 18.14 3.39
C GLN A 442 -1.73 18.40 3.51
N HIS A 443 -1.00 18.21 2.41
CA HIS A 443 0.46 18.15 2.43
C HIS A 443 1.11 19.51 2.15
N TYR A 444 1.00 20.03 0.92
CA TYR A 444 1.91 21.08 0.45
C TYR A 444 1.40 22.53 0.64
N GLY A 445 0.12 22.75 0.96
CA GLY A 445 -0.38 24.08 1.34
C GLY A 445 0.32 24.64 2.58
N ASN A 446 0.76 23.75 3.48
CA ASN A 446 1.56 24.10 4.65
C ASN A 446 2.94 24.72 4.31
N ALA A 447 3.47 24.55 3.09
CA ALA A 447 4.75 25.15 2.69
C ALA A 447 4.66 26.67 2.46
N LEU A 448 3.47 27.19 2.15
CA LEU A 448 3.25 28.60 1.75
C LEU A 448 2.97 29.55 2.93
N MET A 449 3.04 29.06 4.16
CA MET A 449 2.59 29.80 5.35
C MET A 449 3.62 30.84 5.83
N PRO A 450 3.20 31.94 6.47
CA PRO A 450 4.13 33.02 6.87
C PRO A 450 5.26 32.60 7.82
N ASN A 451 5.09 31.49 8.55
CA ASN A 451 6.10 30.93 9.46
C ASN A 451 7.07 29.93 8.80
N LYS A 452 7.03 29.76 7.47
CA LYS A 452 7.93 28.87 6.70
C LYS A 452 9.16 29.57 6.12
N ASP A 453 9.34 30.86 6.44
CA ASP A 453 10.49 31.65 5.97
C ASP A 453 10.57 31.65 4.42
N VAL A 454 9.42 31.92 3.79
CA VAL A 454 9.27 32.09 2.33
C VAL A 454 8.42 33.35 2.06
N PRO A 455 8.91 34.56 2.40
CA PRO A 455 8.08 35.76 2.43
C PRO A 455 7.39 36.11 1.11
N ARG A 456 8.02 35.94 -0.05
CA ARG A 456 7.41 36.22 -1.38
C ARG A 456 6.38 35.19 -1.81
N HIS A 457 6.64 33.92 -1.55
CA HIS A 457 5.64 32.87 -1.84
C HIS A 457 4.45 32.97 -0.89
N SER A 458 4.70 33.33 0.38
CA SER A 458 3.66 33.59 1.35
C SER A 458 2.88 34.88 1.06
N GLU A 459 3.53 35.95 0.59
CA GLU A 459 2.87 37.19 0.12
C GLU A 459 1.82 36.86 -0.95
N ARG A 460 2.22 36.15 -2.02
CA ARG A 460 1.32 35.68 -3.10
C ARG A 460 0.18 34.78 -2.58
N TYR A 461 0.48 33.83 -1.70
CA TYR A 461 -0.50 32.93 -1.10
C TYR A 461 -1.52 33.67 -0.23
N MET A 462 -1.06 34.58 0.62
CA MET A 462 -1.90 35.39 1.50
C MET A 462 -2.73 36.42 0.73
N GLU A 463 -2.25 36.95 -0.39
CA GLU A 463 -3.04 37.76 -1.31
C GLU A 463 -4.18 36.96 -1.96
N ALA A 464 -3.87 35.76 -2.47
CA ALA A 464 -4.88 34.86 -3.02
C ALA A 464 -5.94 34.46 -1.97
N ALA A 465 -5.52 34.17 -0.74
CA ALA A 465 -6.42 33.84 0.36
C ALA A 465 -7.34 35.02 0.74
N LYS A 466 -6.79 36.25 0.83
CA LYS A 466 -7.56 37.48 1.08
C LYS A 466 -8.56 37.77 -0.05
N ALA A 467 -8.17 37.54 -1.30
CA ALA A 467 -9.03 37.74 -2.46
C ALA A 467 -10.21 36.76 -2.47
N PHE A 468 -9.94 35.46 -2.26
CA PHE A 468 -10.97 34.42 -2.14
C PHE A 468 -11.91 34.67 -0.96
N ALA A 469 -11.35 34.98 0.23
CA ALA A 469 -12.13 35.29 1.41
C ALA A 469 -13.06 36.49 1.20
N LYS A 470 -12.56 37.58 0.59
CA LYS A 470 -13.36 38.76 0.26
C LYS A 470 -14.43 38.48 -0.81
N GLN A 471 -14.17 37.60 -1.76
CA GLN A 471 -15.11 37.25 -2.83
C GLN A 471 -16.34 36.49 -2.31
N TYR A 472 -16.18 35.71 -1.24
CA TYR A 472 -17.22 34.81 -0.71
C TYR A 472 -17.61 35.10 0.76
N ASP A 473 -17.26 36.28 1.27
CA ASP A 473 -17.55 36.74 2.65
C ASP A 473 -17.08 35.78 3.77
N LEU A 474 -15.91 35.17 3.57
CA LEU A 474 -15.32 34.20 4.51
C LEU A 474 -14.35 34.86 5.51
N PRO A 475 -14.18 34.30 6.73
CA PRO A 475 -13.16 34.74 7.67
C PRO A 475 -11.75 34.65 7.07
N THR A 476 -11.18 35.82 6.76
CA THR A 476 -9.86 35.93 6.12
C THR A 476 -8.76 35.29 6.96
N ASP A 477 -8.86 35.35 8.29
CA ASP A 477 -7.86 34.81 9.20
C ASP A 477 -7.87 33.28 9.29
N LEU A 478 -8.98 32.61 8.96
CA LEU A 478 -9.08 31.15 8.83
C LEU A 478 -8.69 30.66 7.43
N THR A 479 -9.03 31.43 6.39
CA THR A 479 -8.94 31.01 4.98
C THR A 479 -7.52 30.61 4.55
N TRP A 480 -6.46 31.22 5.09
CA TRP A 480 -5.08 30.88 4.75
C TRP A 480 -4.48 29.72 5.56
N ARG A 481 -5.15 29.22 6.61
CA ARG A 481 -4.58 28.25 7.56
C ARG A 481 -4.67 26.82 7.02
N ALA A 482 -3.70 26.42 6.21
CA ALA A 482 -3.79 25.17 5.43
C ALA A 482 -4.03 23.89 6.25
N TRP A 483 -3.59 23.87 7.52
CA TRP A 483 -3.81 22.77 8.46
C TRP A 483 -5.25 22.70 9.03
N GLU A 484 -6.05 23.76 8.93
CA GLU A 484 -7.40 23.82 9.48
C GLU A 484 -8.47 23.41 8.46
N HIS A 485 -9.64 23.04 8.98
CA HIS A 485 -10.84 22.77 8.21
C HIS A 485 -11.67 24.04 7.96
N GLY A 486 -12.70 23.94 7.12
CA GLY A 486 -13.61 25.03 6.78
C GLY A 486 -13.07 25.91 5.64
N PRO A 487 -13.07 27.26 5.78
CA PRO A 487 -12.70 28.19 4.70
C PRO A 487 -11.37 27.88 4.00
N SER A 488 -10.39 27.31 4.72
CA SER A 488 -9.12 26.94 4.11
C SER A 488 -9.25 25.80 3.09
N LYS A 489 -10.00 24.73 3.38
CA LYS A 489 -10.16 23.62 2.43
C LYS A 489 -10.89 24.05 1.15
N LEU A 490 -11.81 25.02 1.24
CA LEU A 490 -12.42 25.67 0.08
C LEU A 490 -11.35 26.42 -0.75
N PHE A 491 -10.62 27.35 -0.12
CA PHE A 491 -9.60 28.15 -0.81
C PHE A 491 -8.49 27.31 -1.46
N LEU A 492 -8.00 26.26 -0.78
CA LEU A 492 -6.95 25.40 -1.32
C LEU A 492 -7.43 24.63 -2.56
N ASN A 493 -8.68 24.14 -2.57
CA ASN A 493 -9.27 23.52 -3.76
C ASN A 493 -9.35 24.50 -4.93
N ASP A 494 -9.75 25.76 -4.68
CA ASP A 494 -9.83 26.79 -5.71
C ASP A 494 -8.46 27.22 -6.24
N LEU A 495 -7.43 27.29 -5.38
CA LEU A 495 -6.06 27.57 -5.79
C LEU A 495 -5.45 26.42 -6.62
N GLU A 496 -5.72 25.18 -6.22
CA GLU A 496 -5.29 23.98 -6.95
C GLU A 496 -6.02 23.85 -8.30
N GLN A 497 -7.34 24.07 -8.33
CA GLN A 497 -8.15 24.05 -9.57
C GLN A 497 -7.70 25.11 -10.58
N ARG A 498 -7.32 26.31 -10.14
CA ARG A 498 -6.80 27.36 -11.01
C ARG A 498 -5.49 26.96 -11.70
N PHE A 499 -4.59 26.28 -11.00
CA PHE A 499 -3.37 25.70 -11.59
C PHE A 499 -3.72 24.54 -12.54
N ASN A 500 -4.54 23.59 -12.11
CA ASN A 500 -4.95 22.43 -12.90
C ASN A 500 -5.58 22.86 -14.23
N THR A 501 -6.47 23.87 -14.20
CA THR A 501 -7.12 24.42 -15.40
C THR A 501 -6.13 25.09 -16.35
N ASP A 502 -5.18 25.88 -15.83
CA ASP A 502 -4.18 26.59 -16.64
C ASP A 502 -3.16 25.64 -17.30
N MET A 503 -2.80 24.55 -16.61
CA MET A 503 -1.97 23.48 -17.14
C MET A 503 -2.72 22.62 -18.17
N ILE A 504 -3.94 22.16 -17.88
CA ILE A 504 -4.77 21.39 -18.82
C ILE A 504 -5.06 22.20 -20.09
N THR A 505 -5.37 23.49 -19.96
CA THR A 505 -5.58 24.38 -21.12
C THR A 505 -4.32 24.47 -22.01
N HIS A 506 -3.13 24.55 -21.42
CA HIS A 506 -1.85 24.50 -22.17
C HIS A 506 -1.70 23.17 -22.91
N LEU A 507 -1.90 22.04 -22.24
CA LEU A 507 -1.78 20.70 -22.84
C LEU A 507 -2.78 20.45 -23.97
N ARG A 508 -4.04 20.87 -23.80
CA ARG A 508 -5.06 20.81 -24.86
C ARG A 508 -4.70 21.75 -26.02
N GLY A 509 -4.09 22.91 -25.76
CA GLY A 509 -3.55 23.82 -26.77
C GLY A 509 -2.40 23.23 -27.60
N LEU A 510 -1.53 22.40 -26.99
CA LEU A 510 -0.50 21.62 -27.70
C LEU A 510 -1.09 20.49 -28.56
N GLY A 511 -2.37 20.15 -28.36
CA GLY A 511 -3.07 19.06 -29.06
C GLY A 511 -3.00 17.70 -28.37
N VAL A 512 -2.75 17.65 -27.06
CA VAL A 512 -2.86 16.40 -26.27
C VAL A 512 -4.30 15.90 -26.28
N LYS A 513 -4.52 14.62 -26.61
CA LYS A 513 -5.86 14.01 -26.80
C LYS A 513 -6.29 13.04 -25.69
N VAL A 514 -5.33 12.43 -25.00
CA VAL A 514 -5.53 11.43 -23.93
C VAL A 514 -6.13 12.07 -22.66
N PRO A 515 -6.67 11.29 -21.69
CA PRO A 515 -7.10 11.81 -20.40
C PRO A 515 -5.91 12.39 -19.63
N ILE A 516 -6.15 13.49 -18.90
CA ILE A 516 -5.16 14.12 -18.03
C ILE A 516 -5.61 13.94 -16.57
N ALA A 517 -4.80 13.25 -15.78
CA ALA A 517 -4.86 13.26 -14.33
C ALA A 517 -4.15 14.50 -13.79
N THR A 518 -4.64 15.06 -12.69
CA THR A 518 -4.11 16.29 -12.06
C THR A 518 -2.92 15.97 -11.14
N THR A 519 -3.13 16.00 -9.82
CA THR A 519 -2.37 15.18 -8.88
C THR A 519 -3.21 14.00 -8.41
N SER A 520 -2.63 13.15 -7.57
CA SER A 520 -3.29 11.99 -6.95
C SER A 520 -3.75 12.30 -5.52
N THR A 521 -4.75 11.57 -5.03
CA THR A 521 -5.07 11.52 -3.59
C THR A 521 -4.25 10.41 -2.92
N TRP A 522 -3.56 10.73 -1.83
CA TRP A 522 -2.47 9.90 -1.26
C TRP A 522 -2.29 10.22 0.24
N GLY A 523 -1.32 9.60 0.92
CA GLY A 523 -0.80 10.03 2.23
C GLY A 523 -1.78 10.08 3.42
N GLY A 524 -3.03 9.63 3.26
CA GLY A 524 -4.09 9.78 4.26
C GLY A 524 -5.03 10.98 4.03
N ASN A 525 -5.05 11.56 2.82
CA ASN A 525 -5.91 12.68 2.43
C ASN A 525 -7.40 12.45 2.75
N GLY A 526 -8.01 13.40 3.46
CA GLY A 526 -9.45 13.45 3.61
C GLY A 526 -10.17 13.75 2.29
N LEU A 527 -11.46 13.38 2.20
CA LEU A 527 -12.27 13.55 0.98
C LEU A 527 -12.31 15.00 0.44
N SER A 528 -11.99 15.99 1.29
CA SER A 528 -11.82 17.39 0.90
C SER A 528 -10.71 17.63 -0.14
N ALA A 529 -9.85 16.65 -0.44
CA ALA A 529 -8.87 16.72 -1.53
C ALA A 529 -9.48 16.51 -2.93
N LEU A 530 -10.56 15.72 -3.02
CA LEU A 530 -11.14 15.29 -4.30
C LEU A 530 -11.66 16.40 -5.24
N PRO A 531 -12.22 17.54 -4.78
CA PRO A 531 -12.85 18.51 -5.69
C PRO A 531 -11.90 19.10 -6.73
N ALA A 532 -10.69 19.52 -6.35
CA ALA A 532 -9.69 20.04 -7.28
C ALA A 532 -9.24 18.99 -8.32
N LEU A 533 -9.25 17.70 -7.95
CA LEU A 533 -8.90 16.60 -8.84
C LEU A 533 -9.95 16.41 -9.95
N THR A 534 -11.22 16.77 -9.72
CA THR A 534 -12.27 16.69 -10.76
C THR A 534 -12.05 17.61 -11.97
N THR A 535 -11.05 18.51 -11.89
CA THR A 535 -10.58 19.31 -13.03
C THR A 535 -9.91 18.45 -14.11
N GLY A 536 -9.28 17.33 -13.71
CA GLY A 536 -8.75 16.31 -14.62
C GLY A 536 -9.84 15.45 -15.23
N ASP A 537 -9.50 14.69 -16.27
CA ASP A 537 -10.44 13.77 -16.95
C ASP A 537 -10.75 12.53 -16.08
N VAL A 538 -9.81 12.13 -15.23
CA VAL A 538 -9.89 11.01 -14.28
C VAL A 538 -9.54 11.47 -12.86
N ILE A 539 -9.97 10.73 -11.85
CA ILE A 539 -9.40 10.81 -10.50
C ILE A 539 -8.27 9.79 -10.40
N ASP A 540 -7.17 10.15 -9.74
CA ASP A 540 -6.06 9.25 -9.47
C ASP A 540 -5.78 9.12 -7.97
N ALA A 541 -5.36 7.94 -7.52
CA ALA A 541 -5.15 7.64 -6.10
C ALA A 541 -3.92 6.75 -5.85
N HIS A 542 -3.26 6.93 -4.71
CA HIS A 542 -2.15 6.10 -4.25
C HIS A 542 -2.53 5.36 -2.96
N GLY A 543 -2.05 4.12 -2.78
CA GLY A 543 -2.34 3.33 -1.59
C GLY A 543 -1.26 2.31 -1.23
N TYR A 544 -0.67 2.47 -0.03
CA TYR A 544 0.35 1.55 0.50
C TYR A 544 -0.17 0.79 1.74
N GLY A 545 0.05 -0.53 1.76
CA GLY A 545 -0.57 -1.44 2.73
C GLY A 545 0.40 -2.15 3.66
N ALA A 546 0.26 -1.92 4.98
CA ALA A 546 0.94 -2.69 6.02
C ALA A 546 0.42 -4.13 6.19
N ASN A 547 1.16 -5.00 6.87
CA ASN A 547 0.78 -6.40 7.15
C ASN A 547 -0.64 -6.54 7.73
N GLY A 548 -1.33 -7.62 7.35
CA GLY A 548 -2.64 -7.98 7.87
C GLY A 548 -3.82 -7.30 7.16
N GLN A 549 -3.69 -6.93 5.87
CA GLN A 549 -4.75 -6.23 5.13
C GLN A 549 -6.10 -6.98 5.12
N LEU A 550 -6.08 -8.32 5.05
CA LEU A 550 -7.30 -9.12 5.08
C LEU A 550 -8.00 -9.12 6.45
N GLU A 551 -7.28 -8.80 7.54
CA GLU A 551 -7.76 -8.80 8.93
C GLU A 551 -8.30 -7.45 9.39
N LYS A 552 -8.17 -6.39 8.58
CA LYS A 552 -8.68 -5.05 8.88
C LYS A 552 -10.20 -5.11 9.02
N ASN A 553 -10.74 -4.93 10.23
CA ASN A 553 -12.18 -4.96 10.47
C ASN A 553 -12.79 -3.64 9.97
N PRO A 554 -13.64 -3.64 8.91
CA PRO A 554 -14.18 -2.41 8.32
C PRO A 554 -15.16 -1.66 9.24
N LEU A 555 -15.56 -2.25 10.38
CA LEU A 555 -16.29 -1.54 11.43
C LEU A 555 -15.38 -0.60 12.23
N THR A 556 -14.07 -0.87 12.35
CA THR A 556 -13.17 -0.18 13.31
C THR A 556 -11.80 0.21 12.79
N SER A 557 -11.38 -0.24 11.60
CA SER A 557 -10.06 0.03 11.01
C SER A 557 -10.17 0.17 9.49
N ASP A 558 -9.42 1.12 8.95
CA ASP A 558 -9.06 1.19 7.54
C ASP A 558 -7.97 0.18 7.15
N GLY A 559 -7.97 -0.16 5.87
CA GLY A 559 -6.91 -0.82 5.11
C GLY A 559 -6.70 -0.11 3.77
N VAL A 560 -5.69 -0.55 3.01
CA VAL A 560 -5.26 0.13 1.77
C VAL A 560 -6.37 0.26 0.74
N ILE A 561 -7.25 -0.73 0.65
CA ILE A 561 -8.33 -0.76 -0.34
C ILE A 561 -9.42 0.28 -0.06
N ASP A 562 -9.64 0.65 1.22
CA ASP A 562 -10.65 1.64 1.61
C ASP A 562 -10.23 3.05 1.16
N TRP A 563 -8.93 3.35 1.19
CA TRP A 563 -8.37 4.62 0.68
C TRP A 563 -8.45 4.72 -0.84
N LEU A 564 -8.27 3.61 -1.56
CA LEU A 564 -8.50 3.57 -3.01
C LEU A 564 -9.99 3.71 -3.34
N ALA A 565 -10.88 3.01 -2.62
CA ALA A 565 -12.32 3.09 -2.83
C ALA A 565 -12.90 4.49 -2.55
N ALA A 566 -12.37 5.18 -1.54
CA ALA A 566 -12.76 6.55 -1.20
C ALA A 566 -12.41 7.59 -2.28
N ALA A 567 -11.59 7.25 -3.29
CA ALA A 567 -11.28 8.15 -4.40
C ALA A 567 -12.29 8.10 -5.55
N GLN A 568 -13.21 7.12 -5.59
CA GLN A 568 -14.17 6.95 -6.68
C GLN A 568 -15.24 8.07 -6.68
N VAL A 569 -14.99 9.18 -7.38
CA VAL A 569 -16.00 10.23 -7.58
C VAL A 569 -17.08 9.76 -8.57
N VAL A 570 -18.34 10.12 -8.33
CA VAL A 570 -19.46 9.87 -9.27
C VAL A 570 -19.20 10.57 -10.60
N GLY A 571 -19.43 9.88 -11.72
CA GLY A 571 -19.26 10.47 -13.07
C GLY A 571 -17.80 10.70 -13.50
N LYS A 572 -16.82 10.06 -12.86
CA LYS A 572 -15.39 10.06 -13.24
C LYS A 572 -14.84 8.63 -13.29
N PRO A 573 -13.92 8.29 -14.21
CA PRO A 573 -13.15 7.05 -14.12
C PRO A 573 -12.15 7.14 -12.95
N LEU A 574 -11.81 6.01 -12.33
CA LEU A 574 -10.80 5.94 -11.27
C LEU A 574 -9.54 5.22 -11.76
N THR A 575 -8.41 5.89 -11.60
CA THR A 575 -7.07 5.32 -11.77
C THR A 575 -6.37 5.21 -10.42
N VAL A 576 -5.47 4.25 -10.32
CA VAL A 576 -4.56 4.06 -9.20
C VAL A 576 -3.18 3.85 -9.78
N THR A 577 -2.43 4.94 -9.99
CA THR A 577 -1.06 4.91 -10.52
C THR A 577 -0.05 4.24 -9.58
N GLU A 578 -0.36 4.14 -8.28
CA GLU A 578 0.51 3.50 -7.29
C GLU A 578 -0.25 2.70 -6.23
N TRP A 579 0.03 1.39 -6.17
CA TRP A 579 -0.26 0.58 -4.99
C TRP A 579 0.85 -0.43 -4.68
N ASN A 580 1.12 -0.68 -3.39
CA ASN A 580 2.04 -1.73 -2.94
C ASN A 580 1.80 -2.15 -1.47
N ALA A 581 2.57 -3.14 -1.01
CA ALA A 581 2.65 -3.56 0.39
C ALA A 581 3.96 -3.04 1.03
N GLU A 582 3.95 -2.52 2.26
CA GLU A 582 5.16 -1.94 2.92
C GLU A 582 5.13 -2.01 4.46
N PRO A 583 6.28 -1.98 5.17
CA PRO A 583 7.66 -1.96 4.66
C PRO A 583 8.15 -3.34 4.21
N PHE A 584 9.15 -3.36 3.32
CA PHE A 584 9.71 -4.61 2.81
C PHE A 584 10.57 -5.36 3.86
N PRO A 585 10.54 -6.70 3.91
CA PRO A 585 9.66 -7.62 3.18
C PRO A 585 8.46 -8.06 4.04
N LEU A 586 7.24 -7.63 3.69
CA LEU A 586 6.03 -8.14 4.36
C LEU A 586 5.78 -9.63 4.03
N PRO A 587 5.42 -10.49 5.01
CA PRO A 587 5.22 -11.92 4.78
C PRO A 587 3.96 -12.23 3.98
N ASP A 588 2.91 -11.41 4.09
CA ASP A 588 1.58 -11.60 3.50
C ASP A 588 1.38 -10.96 2.12
N ARG A 589 2.39 -10.24 1.60
CA ARG A 589 2.30 -9.42 0.37
C ARG A 589 1.78 -10.15 -0.87
N HIS A 590 1.94 -11.48 -0.93
CA HIS A 590 1.38 -12.34 -1.98
C HIS A 590 -0.16 -12.43 -2.00
N SER A 591 -0.86 -11.88 -1.00
CA SER A 591 -2.32 -11.76 -0.97
C SER A 591 -2.83 -10.49 -1.67
N LEU A 592 -2.04 -9.40 -1.63
CA LEU A 592 -2.48 -8.06 -2.05
C LEU A 592 -2.92 -7.98 -3.52
N PRO A 593 -2.20 -8.55 -4.52
CA PRO A 593 -2.61 -8.46 -5.93
C PRO A 593 -4.02 -9.00 -6.19
N LEU A 594 -4.41 -10.09 -5.52
CA LEU A 594 -5.75 -10.70 -5.67
C LEU A 594 -6.85 -9.85 -5.00
N TYR A 595 -6.52 -9.25 -3.85
CA TYR A 595 -7.45 -8.36 -3.13
C TYR A 595 -7.72 -7.09 -3.93
N VAL A 596 -6.66 -6.47 -4.46
CA VAL A 596 -6.75 -5.29 -5.35
C VAL A 596 -7.49 -5.62 -6.64
N ALA A 597 -7.11 -6.69 -7.37
CA ALA A 597 -7.74 -7.03 -8.64
C ALA A 597 -9.21 -7.45 -8.52
N GLY A 598 -9.56 -8.24 -7.49
CA GLY A 598 -10.95 -8.65 -7.25
C GLY A 598 -11.83 -7.45 -6.88
N THR A 599 -11.37 -6.62 -5.93
CA THR A 599 -12.12 -5.42 -5.54
C THR A 599 -12.23 -4.42 -6.69
N ALA A 600 -11.15 -4.14 -7.43
CA ALA A 600 -11.17 -3.25 -8.58
C ALA A 600 -12.14 -3.73 -9.69
N ALA A 601 -12.19 -5.03 -9.97
CA ALA A 601 -13.13 -5.59 -10.96
C ALA A 601 -14.59 -5.44 -10.53
N HIS A 602 -14.88 -5.55 -9.23
CA HIS A 602 -16.21 -5.41 -8.64
C HIS A 602 -16.66 -3.95 -8.47
N GLN A 603 -15.77 -3.07 -8.01
CA GLN A 603 -16.00 -1.64 -7.90
C GLN A 603 -16.02 -0.93 -9.27
N GLY A 604 -15.45 -1.57 -10.30
CA GLY A 604 -15.47 -1.08 -11.68
C GLY A 604 -14.35 -0.12 -12.04
N TRP A 605 -13.29 -0.02 -11.23
CA TRP A 605 -12.14 0.89 -11.46
C TRP A 605 -11.40 0.56 -12.76
N ASP A 606 -10.75 1.57 -13.37
CA ASP A 606 -10.32 1.54 -14.77
C ASP A 606 -8.83 1.23 -14.99
N ALA A 607 -7.95 1.67 -14.09
CA ALA A 607 -6.52 1.45 -14.21
C ALA A 607 -5.87 1.20 -12.85
N MET A 608 -5.21 0.05 -12.68
CA MET A 608 -4.58 -0.37 -11.43
C MET A 608 -3.09 -0.65 -11.68
N MET A 609 -2.20 0.15 -11.07
CA MET A 609 -0.76 0.09 -11.32
C MET A 609 0.04 -0.18 -10.04
N GLN A 610 0.74 -1.32 -10.03
CA GLN A 610 1.62 -1.69 -8.92
C GLN A 610 2.88 -0.79 -8.90
N TYR A 611 3.28 -0.31 -7.72
CA TYR A 611 4.49 0.50 -7.54
C TYR A 611 5.57 -0.30 -6.81
N ALA A 612 6.69 -0.69 -7.41
CA ALA A 612 7.06 -0.61 -8.83
C ALA A 612 7.60 -1.95 -9.33
N TYR A 613 7.67 -2.10 -10.66
CA TYR A 613 8.33 -3.25 -11.28
C TYR A 613 9.83 -3.19 -11.01
N SER A 614 10.46 -2.03 -11.28
CA SER A 614 11.84 -1.78 -10.89
C SER A 614 12.17 -0.28 -10.81
N GLN A 615 12.93 0.12 -9.77
CA GLN A 615 13.74 1.35 -9.77
C GLN A 615 15.18 1.10 -10.29
N GLN A 616 15.69 -0.14 -10.25
CA GLN A 616 17.01 -0.53 -10.74
C GLN A 616 17.05 -0.75 -12.27
N ALA A 617 18.20 -0.42 -12.86
CA ALA A 617 18.55 -0.76 -14.22
C ALA A 617 18.67 -2.28 -14.41
N PHE A 618 18.17 -2.80 -15.54
CA PHE A 618 18.18 -4.23 -15.85
C PHE A 618 19.58 -4.73 -16.26
N ASN A 619 20.49 -4.82 -15.29
CA ASN A 619 21.88 -5.23 -15.48
C ASN A 619 22.23 -6.41 -14.54
N PRO A 620 23.09 -7.37 -14.95
CA PRO A 620 23.41 -8.55 -14.12
C PRO A 620 23.96 -8.25 -12.72
N GLY A 621 24.61 -7.09 -12.52
CA GLY A 621 25.14 -6.62 -11.23
C GLY A 621 24.25 -5.63 -10.47
N TRP A 622 23.07 -5.26 -11.00
CA TRP A 622 22.07 -4.40 -10.33
C TRP A 622 20.81 -5.23 -10.09
N ARG A 623 20.87 -6.09 -9.05
CA ARG A 623 19.78 -6.97 -8.64
C ARG A 623 19.78 -7.11 -7.12
N THR A 624 18.93 -6.33 -6.46
CA THR A 624 18.63 -6.49 -5.02
C THR A 624 17.14 -6.74 -4.82
N ALA A 625 16.81 -7.45 -3.75
CA ALA A 625 15.47 -7.54 -3.22
C ALA A 625 15.14 -6.23 -2.47
N ASP A 626 14.05 -5.58 -2.84
CA ASP A 626 13.61 -4.29 -2.28
C ASP A 626 12.10 -4.09 -2.51
N ASN A 627 11.48 -3.15 -1.80
CA ASN A 627 10.07 -2.78 -1.96
C ASN A 627 9.73 -2.36 -3.40
N TRP A 628 10.68 -1.74 -4.10
CA TRP A 628 10.48 -1.15 -5.43
C TRP A 628 10.90 -2.08 -6.59
N HIS A 629 11.17 -3.36 -6.30
CA HIS A 629 11.73 -4.34 -7.25
C HIS A 629 10.82 -5.56 -7.48
N ALA A 630 9.51 -5.37 -7.68
CA ALA A 630 8.59 -6.49 -7.88
C ALA A 630 8.95 -7.39 -9.07
N TYR A 631 9.78 -6.94 -10.04
CA TYR A 631 10.29 -7.77 -11.14
C TYR A 631 11.07 -9.03 -10.68
N ASN A 632 11.64 -9.03 -9.47
CA ASN A 632 12.44 -10.13 -8.92
C ASN A 632 11.85 -10.78 -7.66
N ASP A 633 10.71 -10.30 -7.15
CA ASP A 633 10.09 -10.81 -5.92
C ASP A 633 9.13 -11.99 -6.20
N PRO A 634 9.46 -13.23 -5.78
CA PRO A 634 8.62 -14.39 -6.02
C PRO A 634 7.31 -14.38 -5.22
N ALA A 635 7.22 -13.68 -4.07
CA ALA A 635 5.95 -13.56 -3.36
C ALA A 635 4.97 -12.64 -4.10
N MET A 636 5.46 -11.53 -4.66
CA MET A 636 4.62 -10.61 -5.43
C MET A 636 4.27 -11.18 -6.82
N ILE A 637 5.24 -11.73 -7.56
CA ILE A 637 4.98 -12.36 -8.87
C ILE A 637 4.14 -13.64 -8.73
N ALA A 638 4.13 -14.33 -7.57
CA ALA A 638 3.27 -15.50 -7.38
C ALA A 638 1.80 -15.24 -7.74
N THR A 639 1.28 -14.04 -7.47
CA THR A 639 -0.13 -13.69 -7.72
C THR A 639 -0.37 -12.51 -8.66
N LEU A 640 0.65 -11.71 -9.02
CA LEU A 640 0.49 -10.62 -10.00
C LEU A 640 -0.09 -11.06 -11.36
N PRO A 641 0.37 -12.14 -12.03
CA PRO A 641 -0.22 -12.60 -13.29
C PRO A 641 -1.64 -13.13 -13.10
N ALA A 642 -1.93 -13.76 -11.96
CA ALA A 642 -3.27 -14.25 -11.65
C ALA A 642 -4.28 -13.11 -11.46
N ALA A 643 -3.85 -12.04 -10.80
CA ALA A 643 -4.56 -10.78 -10.65
C ALA A 643 -4.78 -10.07 -12.00
N ALA A 644 -3.75 -10.03 -12.86
CA ALA A 644 -3.85 -9.51 -14.22
C ALA A 644 -4.93 -10.24 -15.05
N LEU A 645 -4.90 -11.58 -15.03
CA LEU A 645 -5.85 -12.43 -15.75
C LEU A 645 -7.29 -12.25 -15.23
N LEU A 646 -7.47 -12.20 -13.91
CA LEU A 646 -8.76 -11.97 -13.25
C LEU A 646 -9.38 -10.63 -13.67
N TYR A 647 -8.65 -9.53 -13.50
CA TYR A 647 -9.16 -8.18 -13.67
C TYR A 647 -9.42 -7.84 -15.15
N ARG A 648 -8.47 -8.19 -16.04
CA ARG A 648 -8.54 -7.83 -17.47
C ARG A 648 -9.60 -8.60 -18.26
N ARG A 649 -9.95 -9.83 -17.83
CA ARG A 649 -11.08 -10.58 -18.40
C ARG A 649 -12.43 -10.21 -17.79
N ALA A 650 -12.46 -9.41 -16.73
CA ALA A 650 -13.62 -9.20 -15.87
C ALA A 650 -14.20 -10.52 -15.33
N ASP A 651 -13.33 -11.42 -14.85
CA ASP A 651 -13.72 -12.71 -14.25
C ASP A 651 -14.67 -12.54 -13.05
N VAL A 652 -14.53 -11.43 -12.31
CA VAL A 652 -15.44 -10.94 -11.26
C VAL A 652 -16.34 -9.86 -11.84
N LYS A 653 -17.64 -9.96 -11.59
CA LYS A 653 -18.64 -9.02 -12.07
C LYS A 653 -18.61 -7.69 -11.30
N PRO A 654 -18.84 -6.55 -11.98
CA PRO A 654 -19.18 -5.29 -11.32
C PRO A 654 -20.35 -5.44 -10.35
N ALA A 655 -20.39 -4.60 -9.31
CA ALA A 655 -21.46 -4.59 -8.34
C ALA A 655 -22.83 -4.27 -8.96
N THR A 656 -23.87 -4.85 -8.37
CA THR A 656 -25.27 -4.62 -8.77
C THR A 656 -25.92 -3.49 -7.96
N THR A 657 -25.37 -3.17 -6.79
CA THR A 657 -25.77 -2.08 -5.90
C THR A 657 -24.75 -0.96 -5.95
N ARG A 658 -25.24 0.29 -6.01
CA ARG A 658 -24.43 1.50 -5.87
C ARG A 658 -24.74 2.19 -4.54
N TYR A 659 -23.70 2.48 -3.78
CA TYR A 659 -23.74 3.23 -2.52
C TYR A 659 -23.02 4.56 -2.73
N VAL A 660 -23.77 5.65 -2.69
CA VAL A 660 -23.26 6.99 -3.00
C VAL A 660 -23.22 7.82 -1.72
N PHE A 661 -22.00 8.05 -1.21
CA PHE A 661 -21.81 9.01 -0.11
C PHE A 661 -21.91 10.44 -0.68
N ALA A 662 -22.93 11.17 -0.23
CA ALA A 662 -23.24 12.53 -0.66
C ALA A 662 -23.15 13.49 0.54
N PRO A 663 -21.94 13.80 1.03
CA PRO A 663 -21.74 14.71 2.16
C PRO A 663 -22.24 16.11 1.82
N THR A 664 -22.75 16.83 2.82
CA THR A 664 -23.02 18.28 2.69
C THR A 664 -21.69 19.06 2.59
N PRO A 665 -21.69 20.33 2.13
CA PRO A 665 -20.49 21.17 2.19
C PRO A 665 -19.89 21.25 3.60
N ALA A 666 -20.73 21.35 4.63
CA ALA A 666 -20.27 21.35 6.02
C ALA A 666 -19.64 19.99 6.41
N THR A 667 -20.25 18.87 6.01
CA THR A 667 -19.73 17.52 6.24
C THR A 667 -18.37 17.29 5.57
N LEU A 668 -18.17 17.83 4.36
CA LEU A 668 -16.96 17.61 3.56
C LEU A 668 -15.81 18.56 3.91
N TYR A 669 -16.09 19.84 4.17
CA TYR A 669 -15.05 20.86 4.32
C TYR A 669 -14.75 21.23 5.78
N ASN A 670 -15.74 21.22 6.69
CA ASN A 670 -15.59 21.75 8.06
C ASN A 670 -15.01 20.74 9.06
N GLN A 671 -14.74 19.51 8.64
CA GLN A 671 -14.16 18.43 9.45
C GLN A 671 -13.35 17.46 8.59
N GLU A 672 -12.57 16.58 9.21
CA GLU A 672 -11.93 15.47 8.50
C GLU A 672 -12.94 14.35 8.23
N ILE A 673 -13.12 13.95 6.97
CA ILE A 673 -13.75 12.68 6.61
C ILE A 673 -12.74 11.83 5.86
N THR A 674 -12.44 10.66 6.41
CA THR A 674 -11.46 9.69 5.89
C THR A 674 -11.97 8.26 6.06
N PRO A 675 -11.43 7.29 5.30
CA PRO A 675 -11.55 5.86 5.60
C PRO A 675 -11.21 5.48 7.04
N ARG A 676 -10.34 6.22 7.75
CA ARG A 676 -10.02 5.99 9.17
C ARG A 676 -11.23 6.27 10.08
N ASN A 677 -11.97 7.36 9.84
CA ASN A 677 -13.04 7.80 10.74
C ASN A 677 -14.46 7.40 10.26
N SER A 678 -14.67 7.18 8.96
CA SER A 678 -15.98 6.80 8.40
C SER A 678 -16.13 5.28 8.20
N PRO A 679 -16.94 4.57 9.03
CA PRO A 679 -17.36 3.20 8.71
C PRO A 679 -18.23 3.11 7.46
N LEU A 680 -18.94 4.17 7.04
CA LEU A 680 -19.71 4.14 5.79
C LEU A 680 -18.82 3.83 4.59
N LEU A 681 -17.70 4.55 4.41
CA LEU A 681 -16.79 4.32 3.28
C LEU A 681 -16.30 2.86 3.25
N ARG A 682 -15.82 2.35 4.39
CA ARG A 682 -15.29 0.99 4.52
C ARG A 682 -16.35 -0.09 4.28
N THR A 683 -17.56 0.08 4.83
CA THR A 683 -18.61 -0.95 4.77
C THR A 683 -19.43 -0.93 3.49
N ALA A 684 -19.44 0.19 2.76
CA ALA A 684 -20.08 0.28 1.44
C ALA A 684 -19.35 -0.56 0.38
N MET A 685 -18.01 -0.46 0.30
CA MET A 685 -17.23 -1.18 -0.71
C MET A 685 -17.26 -2.72 -0.54
N GLU A 686 -17.45 -3.19 0.69
CA GLU A 686 -17.65 -4.61 1.03
C GLU A 686 -19.00 -5.17 0.54
N LYS A 687 -19.96 -4.29 0.21
CA LYS A 687 -21.33 -4.65 -0.15
C LYS A 687 -21.66 -4.45 -1.62
N GLY A 688 -21.13 -3.39 -2.24
CA GLY A 688 -21.34 -3.04 -3.64
C GLY A 688 -20.44 -1.88 -4.05
N GLN A 689 -20.76 -1.17 -5.12
CA GLN A 689 -19.92 -0.06 -5.60
C GLN A 689 -20.04 1.16 -4.67
N LEU A 690 -18.93 1.58 -4.05
CA LEU A 690 -18.84 2.87 -3.36
C LEU A 690 -18.56 3.98 -4.39
N GLN A 691 -19.25 5.11 -4.26
CA GLN A 691 -18.93 6.34 -4.98
C GLN A 691 -19.11 7.58 -4.09
N ILE A 692 -18.35 8.64 -4.34
CA ILE A 692 -18.44 9.93 -3.66
C ILE A 692 -19.14 10.95 -4.58
N ALA A 693 -20.29 11.46 -4.16
CA ALA A 693 -20.95 12.60 -4.80
C ALA A 693 -20.49 13.89 -4.10
N LEU A 694 -19.70 14.70 -4.80
CA LEU A 694 -19.23 15.98 -4.26
C LEU A 694 -20.39 17.00 -4.17
N PRO A 695 -20.51 17.77 -3.09
CA PRO A 695 -21.55 18.77 -2.94
C PRO A 695 -21.28 20.02 -3.77
N GLN A 696 -22.34 20.65 -4.25
CA GLN A 696 -22.28 22.02 -4.76
C GLN A 696 -22.16 23.01 -3.58
N THR A 697 -21.30 24.02 -3.70
CA THR A 697 -21.16 25.09 -2.70
C THR A 697 -20.87 26.43 -3.39
N PRO A 698 -21.42 27.59 -2.94
CA PRO A 698 -21.28 28.88 -3.64
C PRO A 698 -19.83 29.35 -3.84
N GLU A 699 -18.93 28.93 -2.96
CA GLU A 699 -17.52 29.31 -2.90
C GLU A 699 -16.67 28.62 -3.97
N LEU A 700 -17.17 27.50 -4.53
CA LEU A 700 -16.53 26.73 -5.61
C LEU A 700 -17.47 26.64 -6.83
N PRO A 701 -17.81 27.77 -7.49
CA PRO A 701 -18.79 27.79 -8.59
C PRO A 701 -18.33 27.06 -9.86
N TRP A 702 -17.05 26.68 -9.93
CA TRP A 702 -16.50 25.80 -10.95
C TRP A 702 -16.81 24.32 -10.69
N LEU A 703 -17.06 23.92 -9.44
CA LEU A 703 -17.34 22.55 -9.05
C LEU A 703 -18.77 22.19 -9.48
N LYS A 704 -18.87 21.27 -10.44
CA LYS A 704 -20.14 20.79 -11.01
C LYS A 704 -20.32 19.33 -10.64
N PRO A 705 -21.16 19.01 -9.63
CA PRO A 705 -21.46 17.63 -9.30
C PRO A 705 -22.02 16.87 -10.50
N ALA A 706 -21.57 15.64 -10.70
CA ALA A 706 -22.18 14.73 -11.65
C ALA A 706 -23.58 14.30 -11.17
N ALA A 707 -24.44 13.92 -12.10
CA ALA A 707 -25.75 13.36 -11.76
C ALA A 707 -25.59 12.02 -11.02
N ILE A 708 -26.20 11.89 -9.84
CA ILE A 708 -26.20 10.63 -9.09
C ILE A 708 -26.93 9.55 -9.91
N PRO A 709 -26.36 8.33 -10.07
CA PRO A 709 -26.96 7.25 -10.83
C PRO A 709 -28.37 6.88 -10.34
N ALA A 710 -29.29 6.66 -11.29
CA ALA A 710 -30.65 6.24 -10.96
C ALA A 710 -30.65 4.89 -10.23
N GLY A 711 -31.34 4.82 -9.08
CA GLY A 711 -31.39 3.62 -8.23
C GLY A 711 -30.22 3.46 -7.25
N ALA A 712 -29.25 4.38 -7.22
CA ALA A 712 -28.22 4.39 -6.19
C ALA A 712 -28.79 4.67 -4.79
N GLN A 713 -28.23 4.02 -3.77
CA GLN A 713 -28.52 4.29 -2.37
C GLN A 713 -27.69 5.49 -1.92
N VAL A 714 -28.34 6.65 -1.75
CA VAL A 714 -27.70 7.91 -1.36
C VAL A 714 -27.64 8.01 0.16
N LEU A 715 -26.44 8.24 0.70
CA LEU A 715 -26.12 8.18 2.13
C LEU A 715 -25.35 9.45 2.52
N GLN A 716 -25.65 10.04 3.67
CA GLN A 716 -25.08 11.35 4.09
C GLN A 716 -24.36 11.30 5.44
N ASP A 717 -24.60 10.26 6.24
CA ASP A 717 -23.98 10.07 7.55
C ASP A 717 -22.69 9.23 7.41
N PRO A 718 -21.49 9.78 7.68
CA PRO A 718 -20.25 9.03 7.60
C PRO A 718 -20.13 7.93 8.66
N GLU A 719 -20.91 7.98 9.74
CA GLU A 719 -20.93 6.95 10.80
C GLU A 719 -21.87 5.78 10.48
N GLN A 720 -22.67 5.86 9.39
CA GLN A 720 -23.62 4.82 9.01
C GLN A 720 -22.91 3.57 8.44
N SER A 721 -22.66 2.59 9.31
CA SER A 721 -22.27 1.23 8.88
C SER A 721 -23.37 0.55 8.06
N LEU A 722 -22.99 -0.09 6.96
CA LEU A 722 -23.85 -0.98 6.16
C LEU A 722 -23.68 -2.48 6.53
N LEU A 723 -22.91 -2.75 7.58
CA LEU A 723 -22.72 -4.07 8.18
C LEU A 723 -23.22 -4.11 9.64
N PRO A 724 -23.73 -5.25 10.14
CA PRO A 724 -24.01 -5.46 11.57
C PRO A 724 -22.78 -5.18 12.45
N ALA A 725 -23.01 -4.65 13.66
CA ALA A 725 -21.93 -4.26 14.57
C ALA A 725 -21.11 -5.44 15.13
N ASP A 726 -21.62 -6.66 15.00
CA ASP A 726 -21.00 -7.94 15.36
C ASP A 726 -20.43 -8.70 14.13
N ALA A 727 -20.45 -8.09 12.94
CA ALA A 727 -20.00 -8.73 11.71
C ALA A 727 -18.50 -9.13 11.76
N THR A 728 -18.24 -10.36 11.35
CA THR A 728 -16.90 -10.96 11.24
C THR A 728 -16.48 -11.21 9.78
N GLU A 729 -17.41 -11.06 8.85
CA GLU A 729 -17.24 -11.21 7.41
C GLU A 729 -18.25 -10.40 6.60
N ALA A 730 -17.90 -10.15 5.34
CA ALA A 730 -18.76 -9.61 4.30
C ALA A 730 -18.67 -10.43 3.02
N VAL A 731 -19.68 -10.26 2.17
CA VAL A 731 -19.84 -10.90 0.86
C VAL A 731 -20.38 -9.85 -0.09
N SER A 732 -19.85 -9.76 -1.30
CA SER A 732 -20.33 -8.83 -2.33
C SER A 732 -21.78 -9.10 -2.72
N ASP A 733 -22.49 -8.11 -3.28
CA ASP A 733 -23.85 -8.34 -3.81
C ASP A 733 -23.91 -9.37 -4.97
N THR A 734 -22.79 -9.57 -5.67
CA THR A 734 -22.62 -10.62 -6.70
C THR A 734 -22.44 -12.03 -6.11
N GLY A 735 -22.08 -12.15 -4.83
CA GLY A 735 -21.71 -13.41 -4.17
C GLY A 735 -20.32 -13.94 -4.54
N GLU A 736 -19.62 -13.30 -5.48
CA GLU A 736 -18.35 -13.77 -6.07
C GLU A 736 -17.11 -13.42 -5.23
N LEU A 737 -17.22 -12.42 -4.33
CA LEU A 737 -16.18 -12.04 -3.39
C LEU A 737 -16.68 -12.23 -1.96
N LYS A 738 -15.80 -12.77 -1.10
CA LYS A 738 -16.05 -12.86 0.35
C LYS A 738 -14.77 -12.57 1.13
N ARG A 739 -14.88 -11.74 2.17
CA ARG A 739 -13.80 -11.46 3.12
C ARG A 739 -14.25 -11.74 4.54
N ASN A 740 -13.50 -12.56 5.28
CA ASN A 740 -13.69 -12.78 6.72
C ASN A 740 -12.46 -12.25 7.45
N TRP A 741 -12.59 -11.08 8.09
CA TRP A 741 -11.48 -10.43 8.79
C TRP A 741 -11.15 -11.09 10.13
N GLN A 742 -12.14 -11.66 10.83
CA GLN A 742 -11.90 -12.42 12.06
C GLN A 742 -11.00 -13.65 11.81
N GLN A 743 -11.11 -14.26 10.63
CA GLN A 743 -10.28 -15.38 10.19
C GLN A 743 -9.07 -14.92 9.36
N GLY A 744 -9.04 -13.67 8.90
CA GLY A 744 -8.06 -13.12 7.95
C GLY A 744 -8.00 -13.93 6.65
N ILE A 745 -9.15 -14.15 6.01
CA ILE A 745 -9.31 -14.92 4.77
C ILE A 745 -10.12 -14.11 3.75
N TYR A 746 -9.68 -14.14 2.49
CA TYR A 746 -10.40 -13.63 1.34
C TYR A 746 -10.53 -14.73 0.28
N THR A 747 -11.73 -14.84 -0.31
CA THR A 747 -12.04 -15.84 -1.33
C THR A 747 -12.73 -15.20 -2.53
N ILE A 748 -12.35 -15.68 -3.71
CA ILE A 748 -12.94 -15.35 -5.01
C ILE A 748 -13.58 -16.64 -5.53
N ASP A 749 -14.86 -16.63 -5.89
CA ASP A 749 -15.55 -17.77 -6.50
C ASP A 749 -16.31 -17.36 -7.76
N THR A 750 -15.64 -17.49 -8.92
CA THR A 750 -16.24 -17.23 -10.23
C THR A 750 -16.10 -18.45 -11.16
N PRO A 751 -16.82 -18.50 -12.29
CA PRO A 751 -16.72 -19.62 -13.22
C PRO A 751 -15.32 -19.83 -13.80
N LEU A 752 -14.50 -18.78 -13.93
CA LEU A 752 -13.19 -18.79 -14.60
C LEU A 752 -12.00 -18.69 -13.64
N THR A 753 -12.18 -18.10 -12.45
CA THR A 753 -11.16 -18.01 -11.41
C THR A 753 -11.76 -18.36 -10.05
N GLN A 754 -11.09 -19.27 -9.33
CA GLN A 754 -11.35 -19.52 -7.92
C GLN A 754 -10.06 -19.34 -7.10
N ALA A 755 -10.16 -18.61 -6.00
CA ALA A 755 -9.04 -18.27 -5.15
C ALA A 755 -9.40 -18.35 -3.67
N ALA A 756 -8.46 -18.81 -2.86
CA ALA A 756 -8.44 -18.59 -1.42
C ALA A 756 -7.08 -17.97 -1.04
N THR A 757 -7.10 -16.90 -0.25
CA THR A 757 -5.88 -16.29 0.29
C THR A 757 -6.09 -15.86 1.74
N GLY A 758 -5.05 -15.93 2.57
CA GLY A 758 -5.14 -15.63 4.01
C GLY A 758 -4.63 -16.75 4.90
N TRP A 759 -5.12 -16.81 6.15
CA TRP A 759 -4.78 -17.84 7.14
C TRP A 759 -5.43 -19.20 6.85
N LEU A 760 -5.07 -19.81 5.71
CA LEU A 760 -5.64 -21.08 5.23
C LEU A 760 -5.21 -22.30 6.08
N GLY A 761 -4.13 -22.18 6.87
CA GLY A 761 -3.53 -23.29 7.60
C GLY A 761 -4.49 -23.98 8.58
N GLY A 762 -4.60 -25.30 8.47
CA GLY A 762 -5.45 -26.14 9.32
C GLY A 762 -6.94 -26.11 8.95
N ARG A 763 -7.34 -25.37 7.90
CA ARG A 763 -8.74 -25.22 7.47
C ARG A 763 -9.02 -25.98 6.17
N LEU A 764 -10.30 -26.28 5.93
CA LEU A 764 -10.80 -26.72 4.62
C LEU A 764 -11.64 -25.59 4.02
N ILE A 765 -11.15 -24.98 2.94
CA ILE A 765 -11.91 -24.00 2.15
C ILE A 765 -12.52 -24.74 0.95
N SER A 766 -13.83 -24.59 0.73
CA SER A 766 -14.53 -25.18 -0.41
C SER A 766 -15.17 -24.08 -1.25
N LEU A 767 -14.86 -24.08 -2.55
CA LEU A 767 -15.42 -23.20 -3.58
C LEU A 767 -16.12 -24.06 -4.65
N GLY A 768 -16.77 -23.44 -5.62
CA GLY A 768 -17.63 -24.13 -6.60
C GLY A 768 -16.96 -25.29 -7.37
N ALA A 769 -15.66 -25.18 -7.65
CA ALA A 769 -14.86 -26.19 -8.35
C ALA A 769 -13.63 -26.68 -7.56
N ILE A 770 -13.03 -25.86 -6.68
CA ILE A 770 -11.83 -26.21 -5.92
C ILE A 770 -12.08 -26.43 -4.43
N GLN A 771 -11.20 -27.21 -3.80
CA GLN A 771 -11.12 -27.39 -2.34
C GLN A 771 -9.66 -27.28 -1.91
N VAL A 772 -9.39 -26.42 -0.94
CA VAL A 772 -8.04 -26.11 -0.43
C VAL A 772 -7.94 -26.56 1.02
N GLN A 773 -6.94 -27.38 1.35
CA GLN A 773 -6.64 -27.77 2.72
C GLN A 773 -5.15 -27.55 3.01
N ALA A 774 -4.81 -26.32 3.41
CA ALA A 774 -3.43 -25.94 3.68
C ALA A 774 -2.97 -26.41 5.07
N ARG A 775 -1.67 -26.69 5.18
CA ARG A 775 -0.92 -26.86 6.43
C ARG A 775 0.04 -25.69 6.67
N THR A 776 0.53 -25.04 5.60
CA THR A 776 1.21 -23.74 5.69
C THR A 776 0.26 -22.70 6.33
N PRO A 777 0.67 -21.91 7.33
CA PRO A 777 -0.25 -21.05 8.09
C PRO A 777 -1.00 -20.02 7.24
N TYR A 778 -0.25 -19.32 6.37
CA TYR A 778 -0.76 -18.28 5.48
C TYR A 778 -0.32 -18.57 4.04
N ALA A 779 -1.24 -18.48 3.08
CA ALA A 779 -0.96 -18.78 1.67
C ALA A 779 -2.00 -18.12 0.74
N SER A 780 -1.64 -17.94 -0.53
CA SER A 780 -2.56 -17.72 -1.65
C SER A 780 -2.60 -18.99 -2.50
N VAL A 781 -3.79 -19.50 -2.80
CA VAL A 781 -4.01 -20.62 -3.73
C VAL A 781 -5.08 -20.21 -4.72
N VAL A 782 -4.69 -20.08 -5.99
CA VAL A 782 -5.55 -19.66 -7.11
C VAL A 782 -5.59 -20.76 -8.16
N VAL A 783 -6.75 -20.98 -8.77
CA VAL A 783 -6.94 -21.85 -9.93
C VAL A 783 -7.78 -21.12 -10.98
N GLN A 784 -7.28 -21.03 -12.21
CA GLN A 784 -7.85 -20.22 -13.28
C GLN A 784 -7.87 -20.98 -14.61
N SER A 785 -8.95 -20.84 -15.38
CA SER A 785 -8.96 -21.25 -16.80
C SER A 785 -8.04 -20.35 -17.62
N LEU A 786 -7.32 -20.93 -18.57
CA LEU A 786 -6.62 -20.25 -19.67
C LEU A 786 -7.40 -20.36 -20.99
N ASP A 787 -8.20 -21.42 -21.16
CA ASP A 787 -8.98 -21.72 -22.37
C ASP A 787 -10.34 -20.99 -22.49
N GLY A 788 -10.72 -20.21 -21.47
CA GLY A 788 -11.99 -19.49 -21.39
C GLY A 788 -13.20 -20.36 -20.99
N ASN A 789 -13.02 -21.66 -20.77
CA ASN A 789 -14.09 -22.54 -20.30
C ASN A 789 -14.21 -22.48 -18.75
N PRO A 790 -15.41 -22.68 -18.18
CA PRO A 790 -15.58 -22.77 -16.73
C PRO A 790 -14.68 -23.85 -16.12
N LEU A 791 -14.14 -23.64 -14.91
CA LEU A 791 -13.09 -24.49 -14.31
C LEU A 791 -13.36 -26.01 -14.38
N GLY A 792 -14.60 -26.43 -14.11
CA GLY A 792 -15.02 -27.84 -14.18
C GLY A 792 -15.06 -28.47 -15.58
N GLN A 793 -14.90 -27.67 -16.62
CA GLN A 793 -14.93 -28.03 -18.05
C GLN A 793 -13.62 -27.70 -18.77
N SER A 794 -12.82 -26.78 -18.19
CA SER A 794 -11.55 -26.31 -18.72
C SER A 794 -10.52 -27.44 -18.89
N ARG A 795 -9.74 -27.35 -19.97
CA ARG A 795 -8.62 -28.26 -20.26
C ARG A 795 -7.25 -27.59 -20.14
N GLU A 796 -7.20 -26.28 -19.91
CA GLU A 796 -5.94 -25.57 -19.64
C GLU A 796 -6.12 -24.71 -18.40
N LEU A 797 -5.58 -25.19 -17.28
CA LEU A 797 -5.70 -24.57 -15.98
C LEU A 797 -4.34 -24.05 -15.48
N LEU A 798 -4.28 -22.79 -15.09
CA LEU A 798 -3.19 -22.19 -14.33
C LEU A 798 -3.50 -22.33 -12.83
N LEU A 799 -2.51 -22.79 -12.06
CA LEU A 799 -2.50 -22.75 -10.61
C LEU A 799 -1.43 -21.76 -10.17
N SER A 800 -1.77 -20.82 -9.29
CA SER A 800 -0.84 -19.82 -8.77
C SER A 800 -0.81 -19.88 -7.24
N LEU A 801 0.40 -20.03 -6.68
CA LEU A 801 0.66 -20.41 -5.29
C LEU A 801 1.58 -19.38 -4.63
N GLY A 802 1.01 -18.55 -3.76
CA GLY A 802 1.73 -17.53 -2.99
C GLY A 802 2.00 -17.99 -1.55
N THR A 803 3.23 -17.81 -1.08
CA THR A 803 3.70 -18.10 0.28
C THR A 803 4.77 -17.07 0.67
N ARG A 804 5.30 -17.14 1.90
CA ARG A 804 6.38 -16.25 2.34
C ARG A 804 7.62 -16.41 1.46
N ALA A 805 8.17 -15.28 1.03
CA ALA A 805 9.52 -15.20 0.46
C ALA A 805 10.36 -14.17 1.22
N VAL A 806 11.55 -14.58 1.66
CA VAL A 806 12.50 -13.80 2.46
C VAL A 806 13.81 -13.69 1.67
N PRO A 807 14.37 -12.48 1.46
CA PRO A 807 15.64 -12.32 0.75
C PRO A 807 16.80 -12.88 1.58
N LYS A 808 17.95 -13.14 0.95
CA LYS A 808 19.18 -13.42 1.71
C LYS A 808 19.64 -12.16 2.45
N ALA A 809 20.58 -12.36 3.38
CA ALA A 809 21.31 -11.27 4.02
C ALA A 809 21.80 -10.22 3.01
N ASP A 810 21.81 -8.95 3.45
CA ASP A 810 22.16 -7.77 2.64
C ASP A 810 21.23 -7.54 1.42
N GLY A 811 19.99 -8.04 1.46
CA GLY A 811 19.00 -7.81 0.39
C GLY A 811 19.31 -8.55 -0.92
N LYS A 812 20.02 -9.67 -0.85
CA LYS A 812 20.48 -10.41 -2.04
C LYS A 812 19.44 -11.43 -2.52
N THR A 813 19.31 -11.54 -3.84
CA THR A 813 18.56 -12.59 -4.55
C THR A 813 19.46 -13.81 -4.85
N PRO A 814 18.95 -15.05 -4.96
CA PRO A 814 17.54 -15.45 -4.89
C PRO A 814 16.97 -15.40 -3.47
N PHE A 815 15.65 -15.32 -3.35
CA PHE A 815 14.93 -15.42 -2.08
C PHE A 815 14.87 -16.87 -1.59
N ASN A 816 14.81 -17.07 -0.28
CA ASN A 816 14.29 -18.29 0.32
C ASN A 816 12.75 -18.26 0.27
N VAL A 817 12.10 -19.28 -0.27
CA VAL A 817 10.64 -19.33 -0.47
C VAL A 817 10.02 -20.50 0.28
N GLU A 818 9.10 -20.21 1.21
CA GLU A 818 8.40 -21.20 2.02
C GLU A 818 7.59 -22.17 1.12
N PRO A 819 7.90 -23.47 1.10
CA PRO A 819 7.17 -24.42 0.29
C PRO A 819 5.73 -24.57 0.80
N LEU A 820 4.76 -24.57 -0.12
CA LEU A 820 3.38 -24.88 0.23
C LEU A 820 3.30 -26.33 0.77
N ALA A 821 2.56 -26.50 1.86
CA ALA A 821 2.22 -27.78 2.44
C ALA A 821 0.69 -27.86 2.53
N GLY A 822 0.08 -28.92 2.01
CA GLY A 822 -1.38 -29.05 2.00
C GLY A 822 -1.89 -30.07 0.99
N THR A 823 -3.18 -29.98 0.66
CA THR A 823 -3.79 -30.58 -0.53
C THR A 823 -4.68 -29.57 -1.25
N LEU A 824 -4.83 -29.76 -2.56
CA LEU A 824 -5.74 -29.00 -3.43
C LEU A 824 -6.48 -30.00 -4.33
N SER A 825 -7.81 -29.94 -4.33
CA SER A 825 -8.63 -30.77 -5.22
C SER A 825 -9.46 -29.92 -6.17
N ILE A 826 -9.39 -30.22 -7.47
CA ILE A 826 -9.94 -29.40 -8.56
C ILE A 826 -10.90 -30.25 -9.39
N LYS A 827 -12.16 -29.84 -9.56
CA LYS A 827 -13.04 -30.41 -10.61
C LYS A 827 -12.51 -30.01 -11.99
N ALA A 828 -12.25 -30.98 -12.86
CA ALA A 828 -11.88 -30.77 -14.26
C ALA A 828 -12.10 -32.07 -15.07
N PRO A 829 -12.13 -32.04 -16.42
CA PRO A 829 -12.24 -33.25 -17.24
C PRO A 829 -11.08 -34.22 -17.06
N ALA A 830 -11.32 -35.52 -17.27
CA ALA A 830 -10.28 -36.54 -17.20
C ALA A 830 -9.26 -36.42 -18.35
N GLY A 831 -8.00 -36.81 -18.07
CA GLY A 831 -6.93 -36.98 -19.06
C GLY A 831 -5.81 -35.94 -19.02
N LEU A 832 -6.04 -34.80 -18.36
CA LEU A 832 -5.06 -33.74 -18.11
C LEU A 832 -3.90 -34.23 -17.23
N LYS A 833 -2.74 -33.56 -17.33
CA LYS A 833 -1.51 -33.80 -16.56
C LYS A 833 -1.07 -32.53 -15.82
N LEU A 834 -0.47 -32.69 -14.64
CA LEU A 834 0.09 -31.57 -13.87
C LEU A 834 1.56 -31.37 -14.23
N PHE A 835 1.95 -30.12 -14.45
CA PHE A 835 3.33 -29.71 -14.72
C PHE A 835 3.74 -28.52 -13.85
N ALA A 836 4.99 -28.50 -13.40
CA ALA A 836 5.67 -27.28 -12.97
C ALA A 836 6.58 -26.77 -14.11
N ARG A 837 6.95 -25.49 -14.06
CA ARG A 837 8.17 -25.02 -14.77
C ARG A 837 9.38 -25.11 -13.85
N ASP A 838 10.53 -25.47 -14.41
CA ASP A 838 11.83 -25.26 -13.78
C ASP A 838 12.43 -23.89 -14.16
N ALA A 839 13.61 -23.56 -13.61
CA ALA A 839 14.34 -22.33 -13.93
C ALA A 839 14.88 -22.26 -15.37
N GLN A 840 14.63 -23.27 -16.21
CA GLN A 840 14.89 -23.27 -17.66
C GLN A 840 13.56 -23.22 -18.45
N ALA A 841 12.46 -22.89 -17.77
CA ALA A 841 11.08 -22.84 -18.25
C ALA A 841 10.54 -24.16 -18.85
N GLN A 842 11.22 -25.30 -18.62
CA GLN A 842 10.78 -26.60 -19.13
C GLN A 842 9.65 -27.17 -18.26
N LEU A 843 8.69 -27.85 -18.90
CA LEU A 843 7.55 -28.45 -18.21
C LEU A 843 7.92 -29.80 -17.59
N LYS A 844 8.14 -29.81 -16.28
CA LYS A 844 8.38 -31.00 -15.49
C LYS A 844 7.05 -31.59 -14.98
N PRO A 845 6.67 -32.83 -15.35
CA PRO A 845 5.44 -33.44 -14.87
C PRO A 845 5.51 -33.74 -13.37
N LEU A 846 4.39 -33.57 -12.67
CA LEU A 846 4.22 -33.82 -11.25
C LEU A 846 3.16 -34.92 -10.98
N PRO A 847 3.28 -35.68 -9.87
CA PRO A 847 2.29 -36.66 -9.48
C PRO A 847 1.01 -35.99 -8.96
N MET A 848 -0.14 -36.57 -9.31
CA MET A 848 -1.46 -36.25 -8.78
C MET A 848 -2.38 -37.46 -8.91
N ALA A 849 -3.47 -37.50 -8.16
CA ALA A 849 -4.53 -38.48 -8.34
C ALA A 849 -5.72 -37.86 -9.12
N TYR A 850 -6.52 -38.70 -9.78
CA TYR A 850 -7.82 -38.33 -10.34
C TYR A 850 -8.87 -39.33 -9.88
N GLN A 851 -9.94 -38.85 -9.26
CA GLN A 851 -11.05 -39.66 -8.74
C GLN A 851 -12.33 -38.83 -8.74
N ASP A 852 -13.48 -39.45 -9.02
CA ASP A 852 -14.82 -38.86 -8.85
C ASP A 852 -15.01 -37.46 -9.48
N GLY A 853 -14.44 -37.26 -10.67
CA GLY A 853 -14.51 -35.99 -11.41
C GLY A 853 -13.54 -34.90 -10.93
N ARG A 854 -12.59 -35.24 -10.06
CA ARG A 854 -11.65 -34.31 -9.44
C ARG A 854 -10.21 -34.79 -9.52
N TYR A 855 -9.30 -33.86 -9.80
CA TYR A 855 -7.89 -34.02 -9.49
C TYR A 855 -7.63 -33.79 -8.00
N SER A 856 -6.59 -34.41 -7.47
CA SER A 856 -6.09 -34.19 -6.11
C SER A 856 -4.56 -34.07 -6.14
N ILE A 857 -4.08 -32.92 -5.69
CA ILE A 857 -2.68 -32.50 -5.69
C ILE A 857 -2.22 -32.39 -4.23
N THR A 858 -1.13 -33.06 -3.88
CA THR A 858 -0.56 -33.04 -2.53
C THR A 858 0.73 -32.23 -2.54
N PHE A 859 0.77 -31.17 -1.73
CA PHE A 859 1.99 -30.40 -1.49
C PHE A 859 2.67 -30.90 -0.22
N ASP A 860 3.93 -31.33 -0.33
CA ASP A 860 4.64 -32.04 0.73
C ASP A 860 5.36 -31.11 1.74
N GLY A 861 5.45 -29.82 1.44
CA GLY A 861 6.23 -28.86 2.23
C GLY A 861 7.74 -28.88 1.92
N LYS A 862 8.16 -29.43 0.78
CA LYS A 862 9.56 -29.46 0.33
C LYS A 862 9.74 -29.01 -1.11
N TYR A 863 8.90 -29.51 -2.03
CA TYR A 863 8.93 -29.03 -3.41
C TYR A 863 8.27 -27.65 -3.50
N MET A 864 9.02 -26.69 -4.04
CA MET A 864 8.57 -25.32 -4.24
C MET A 864 8.42 -25.03 -5.73
N SER A 865 7.26 -24.50 -6.10
CA SER A 865 6.98 -23.86 -7.39
C SER A 865 5.75 -22.96 -7.19
N ASN A 866 5.83 -21.70 -7.58
CA ASN A 866 4.70 -20.77 -7.44
C ASN A 866 3.66 -20.90 -8.56
N TRP A 867 3.95 -21.61 -9.66
CA TRP A 867 3.03 -21.76 -10.80
C TRP A 867 3.03 -23.18 -11.36
N LEU A 868 1.85 -23.79 -11.40
CA LEU A 868 1.64 -25.10 -12.00
C LEU A 868 0.60 -25.02 -13.13
N PHE A 869 0.70 -25.92 -14.09
CA PHE A 869 -0.18 -26.01 -15.25
C PHE A 869 -0.84 -27.39 -15.27
N LEU A 870 -2.17 -27.45 -15.33
CA LEU A 870 -2.94 -28.70 -15.43
C LEU A 870 -3.61 -28.75 -16.80
N LYS A 871 -3.08 -29.61 -17.69
CA LYS A 871 -3.51 -29.77 -19.10
C LYS A 871 -3.12 -31.11 -19.72
#